data_AF-A0A0C2CTR0-F1
#
_entry.id   AF-A0A0C2CTR0-F1
#
_cell.length_a   1.000
_cell.length_b   1.000
_cell.length_c   1.000
_cell.angle_alpha   90.00
_cell.angle_beta   90.00
_cell.angle_gamma   90.00
#
_symmetry.space_group_name_H-M   'P 1'
#
loop_
_entity.id
_entity.type
_entity.pdbx_description
1 polymer ?
#
loop_
_entity_poly.entity_id
_entity_poly.type
_entity_poly.pdbx_seq_one_letter_code
_entity_poly.pdbx_strand_id
1 'polypeptide(L)'
;MISGGTGTIMRRLAISPAHRRLALQLALLGGIGLAFMTSRDPVAVAGGGNDCFEENDCTFKKPNFMIVLDYSSSMSEPFGMGQTRWQVAVDAISALMTTNQGYFQENMHVALMRYGHDPDPGGFGTVIPGDMSGIVDGQSLDVGWYDPEAPDKDYFECNGQDIIDSLAATPPPLCPNGPGNCSGIGTWTKGALDHAKVVIGASKLHHPEDVIPGQERFYGLMVVTDGAWTAQAGFPQLSPPEDNPSITAAELFDLQGIPTYVVAVADAGDLPFANELAAAGGTTESIAADNPAELFQAIGQVVQEIADQVIVPECTAGLPRLMVLLDASSSMLNVGMAPGGPGETGWDRARSALASGNNSLFDVEVDGIGRPVEDLIHLGLTVFGGEAPPEEKVLVQYGPCMQDNFGWALDPTTSCEEPGCDDPWGGPSITWTFKDGSVIPPFFDQQTLSHMPACLPSGSGICQGSGTFTHRGFELVFDNLLDYQANPPDLYPTDDTTQYLNVLITDGQYNGYSTDAQVQGAMQVMFDAGVKTYVIGFGDGLATPEAQQQLANMAGWGSGGQEAFFDADNQMELEAALAAIISDISFDPCCAFNDCSENPEPTTNEPDPGMSTFTSSSSSSGDGDGDTGWDTDGDGTSDSWGTADGDSTTWDTDGDGTSDSGWDTDGDGTSDGWDSDDQDGDSGWDSADDGPDGDGGPDGGTAGDESGTAGFGFGNDAGLNGRGCNCAVSGDGSSNQGPWAPLALLGFGLLGLSSTLRRRE
;
A
#
# COMPACT_ATOMS: atom_id res chain seq x y z
N MET A 1 -18.14 78.69 43.47
CA MET A 1 -19.17 77.63 43.48
C MET A 1 -18.75 76.55 42.48
N ILE A 2 -19.11 75.28 42.73
CA ILE A 2 -19.00 74.15 41.79
C ILE A 2 -17.60 73.89 41.22
N SER A 3 -16.92 72.85 41.70
CA SER A 3 -16.63 71.67 40.87
C SER A 3 -16.01 70.56 41.73
N GLY A 4 -16.44 69.32 41.50
CA GLY A 4 -15.86 68.12 42.07
C GLY A 4 -16.29 66.94 41.20
N GLY A 5 -15.32 66.24 40.61
CA GLY A 5 -15.56 65.17 39.66
C GLY A 5 -14.26 64.45 39.35
N THR A 6 -14.28 63.13 39.44
CA THR A 6 -13.12 62.24 39.25
C THR A 6 -12.77 62.07 37.77
N GLY A 7 -11.48 61.98 37.46
CA GLY A 7 -10.98 61.68 36.12
C GLY A 7 -9.70 60.85 36.19
N THR A 8 -9.83 59.54 36.01
CA THR A 8 -8.70 58.59 36.07
C THR A 8 -7.86 58.66 34.78
N ILE A 9 -6.54 58.57 34.92
CA ILE A 9 -5.60 58.67 33.80
C ILE A 9 -5.61 57.40 32.96
N MET A 10 -6.20 57.44 31.76
CA MET A 10 -5.90 56.47 30.70
C MET A 10 -4.57 56.82 30.03
N ARG A 11 -3.52 56.01 30.27
CA ARG A 11 -2.35 55.95 29.39
C ARG A 11 -2.63 54.94 28.28
N ARG A 12 -2.74 55.41 27.03
CA ARG A 12 -2.62 54.54 25.85
C ARG A 12 -1.20 53.96 25.81
N LEU A 13 -1.08 52.64 25.87
CA LEU A 13 0.10 51.95 25.35
C LEU A 13 -0.08 51.81 23.84
N ALA A 14 0.76 52.49 23.07
CA ALA A 14 0.83 52.32 21.62
C ALA A 14 1.75 51.12 21.33
N ILE A 15 1.17 50.01 20.88
CA ILE A 15 1.94 48.85 20.43
C ILE A 15 2.75 49.26 19.19
N SER A 16 4.07 49.08 19.23
CA SER A 16 4.95 49.52 18.15
C SER A 16 4.94 48.52 16.97
N PRO A 17 5.18 48.98 15.72
CA PRO A 17 5.22 48.09 14.56
C PRO A 17 6.22 46.92 14.66
N ALA A 18 7.26 47.06 15.50
CA ALA A 18 8.22 45.99 15.77
C ALA A 18 7.58 44.76 16.43
N HIS A 19 6.66 44.95 17.39
CA HIS A 19 5.98 43.82 18.05
C HIS A 19 5.06 43.06 17.08
N ARG A 20 4.44 43.79 16.14
CA ARG A 20 3.63 43.17 15.09
C ARG A 20 4.47 42.37 14.08
N ARG A 21 5.73 42.75 13.85
CA ARG A 21 6.68 41.94 13.05
C ARG A 21 7.21 40.73 13.82
N LEU A 22 7.59 40.90 15.09
CA LEU A 22 8.08 39.79 15.91
C LEU A 22 7.02 38.68 16.07
N ALA A 23 5.76 39.05 16.32
CA ALA A 23 4.65 38.10 16.38
C ALA A 23 4.35 37.44 15.03
N LEU A 24 4.48 38.17 13.90
CA LEU A 24 4.30 37.59 12.57
C LEU A 24 5.45 36.65 12.21
N GLN A 25 6.68 36.93 12.64
CA GLN A 25 7.84 36.06 12.42
C GLN A 25 7.77 34.79 13.27
N LEU A 26 7.31 34.87 14.53
CA LEU A 26 7.01 33.68 15.35
C LEU A 26 5.92 32.81 14.72
N ALA A 27 4.82 33.41 14.23
CA ALA A 27 3.76 32.68 13.53
C ALA A 27 4.25 32.05 12.21
N LEU A 28 5.15 32.72 11.48
CA LEU A 28 5.73 32.18 10.24
C LEU A 28 6.73 31.04 10.51
N LEU A 29 7.49 31.10 11.60
CA LEU A 29 8.49 30.09 11.95
C LEU A 29 7.85 28.75 12.34
N GLY A 30 6.74 28.77 13.08
CA GLY A 30 5.96 27.54 13.32
C GLY A 30 5.41 26.92 12.02
N GLY A 31 4.96 27.76 11.07
CA GLY A 31 4.48 27.30 9.77
C GLY A 31 5.57 26.73 8.84
N ILE A 32 6.83 27.18 8.96
CA ILE A 32 7.92 26.73 8.08
C ILE A 32 8.47 25.36 8.48
N GLY A 33 8.42 24.98 9.77
CA GLY A 33 8.71 23.61 10.21
C GLY A 33 7.68 22.62 9.66
N LEU A 34 6.39 22.94 9.83
CA LEU A 34 5.27 22.14 9.29
C LEU A 34 5.31 22.01 7.76
N ALA A 35 5.67 23.06 7.02
CA ALA A 35 5.68 23.07 5.55
C ALA A 35 6.74 22.16 4.89
N PHE A 36 7.62 21.50 5.66
CA PHE A 36 8.51 20.44 5.16
C PHE A 36 8.09 19.03 5.61
N MET A 37 6.94 18.90 6.29
CA MET A 37 6.33 17.62 6.66
C MET A 37 5.00 17.38 5.90
N THR A 38 4.56 18.32 5.06
CA THR A 38 3.34 18.24 4.26
C THR A 38 3.59 17.67 2.86
N SER A 39 3.48 16.34 2.70
CA SER A 39 3.02 15.61 1.48
C SER A 39 3.42 14.13 1.53
N ARG A 40 2.87 13.39 2.49
CA ARG A 40 2.80 11.91 2.51
C ARG A 40 1.51 11.51 3.19
N ASP A 41 0.82 10.53 2.64
CA ASP A 41 -0.55 10.23 3.01
C ASP A 41 -0.65 9.62 4.41
N PRO A 42 -1.68 9.98 5.21
CA PRO A 42 -2.03 9.20 6.37
C PRO A 42 -2.51 7.82 5.88
N VAL A 43 -2.05 6.74 6.52
CA VAL A 43 -2.63 5.41 6.30
C VAL A 43 -4.13 5.50 6.56
N ALA A 44 -4.95 5.16 5.57
CA ALA A 44 -6.39 5.38 5.58
C ALA A 44 -7.12 4.36 6.48
N VAL A 45 -6.99 4.53 7.80
CA VAL A 45 -7.68 3.72 8.81
C VAL A 45 -9.14 4.20 8.93
N ALA A 46 -10.08 3.26 8.95
CA ALA A 46 -11.52 3.54 8.92
C ALA A 46 -12.06 4.12 10.25
N GLY A 47 -11.91 5.44 10.45
CA GLY A 47 -12.49 6.13 11.61
C GLY A 47 -12.39 7.65 11.55
N GLY A 48 -13.38 8.32 10.95
CA GLY A 48 -13.43 9.78 10.87
C GLY A 48 -13.86 10.46 12.18
N GLY A 49 -12.91 10.81 13.05
CA GLY A 49 -13.17 11.60 14.26
C GLY A 49 -11.89 11.98 15.03
N ASN A 50 -11.95 13.04 15.84
CA ASN A 50 -10.86 13.47 16.72
C ASN A 50 -10.83 12.68 18.05
N ASP A 51 -11.19 11.39 18.01
CA ASP A 51 -11.24 10.52 19.19
C ASP A 51 -10.06 9.53 19.12
N CYS A 52 -9.47 9.22 20.27
CA CYS A 52 -8.37 8.27 20.34
C CYS A 52 -8.83 6.88 19.89
N PHE A 53 -8.11 6.25 18.96
CA PHE A 53 -8.33 4.85 18.60
C PHE A 53 -7.96 3.95 19.78
N GLU A 54 -8.91 3.21 20.35
CA GLU A 54 -8.63 2.16 21.35
C GLU A 54 -8.27 0.84 20.65
N GLU A 55 -7.33 0.06 21.19
CA GLU A 55 -7.04 -1.29 20.68
C GLU A 55 -8.29 -2.20 20.67
N ASN A 56 -8.60 -2.74 19.49
CA ASN A 56 -9.74 -3.62 19.25
C ASN A 56 -9.40 -4.69 18.19
N ASP A 57 -10.34 -5.62 17.96
CA ASP A 57 -10.17 -6.77 17.06
C ASP A 57 -9.82 -6.38 15.60
N CYS A 58 -10.07 -5.13 15.18
CA CYS A 58 -9.78 -4.61 13.84
C CYS A 58 -8.56 -3.65 13.78
N THR A 59 -7.73 -3.58 14.83
CA THR A 59 -6.52 -2.74 14.87
C THR A 59 -5.29 -3.56 15.19
N PHE A 60 -4.12 -3.17 14.65
CA PHE A 60 -2.84 -3.75 15.02
C PHE A 60 -2.51 -3.48 16.49
N LYS A 61 -1.73 -4.40 17.12
CA LYS A 61 -1.15 -4.15 18.45
C LYS A 61 -0.15 -3.00 18.37
N LYS A 62 -0.46 -1.88 19.02
CA LYS A 62 0.38 -0.70 19.09
C LYS A 62 1.75 -1.02 19.68
N PRO A 63 2.86 -0.59 19.05
CA PRO A 63 4.19 -0.70 19.64
C PRO A 63 4.28 0.08 20.95
N ASN A 64 4.95 -0.50 21.94
CA ASN A 64 5.35 0.18 23.17
C ASN A 64 6.70 0.87 22.94
N PHE A 65 6.74 2.19 23.02
CA PHE A 65 7.93 2.97 22.66
C PHE A 65 8.35 3.95 23.73
N MET A 66 9.65 3.93 24.09
CA MET A 66 10.19 4.80 25.14
C MET A 66 11.24 5.78 24.61
N ILE A 67 10.97 7.07 24.83
CA ILE A 67 11.91 8.15 24.63
C ILE A 67 12.80 8.24 25.88
N VAL A 68 14.10 7.99 25.71
CA VAL A 68 15.13 8.02 26.76
C VAL A 68 15.96 9.30 26.57
N LEU A 69 15.55 10.37 27.26
CA LEU A 69 16.00 11.74 27.05
C LEU A 69 17.12 12.15 28.03
N ASP A 70 18.24 12.60 27.49
CA ASP A 70 19.38 13.09 28.26
C ASP A 70 19.06 14.41 29.01
N TYR A 71 19.38 14.44 30.29
CA TYR A 71 19.24 15.58 31.20
C TYR A 71 20.62 16.05 31.73
N SER A 72 21.70 15.79 30.96
CA SER A 72 23.05 16.29 31.19
C SER A 72 23.11 17.81 31.42
N SER A 73 24.19 18.30 32.04
CA SER A 73 24.41 19.76 32.07
C SER A 73 24.68 20.33 30.67
N SER A 74 25.24 19.55 29.75
CA SER A 74 25.52 20.01 28.38
C SER A 74 24.24 20.28 27.58
N MET A 75 23.12 19.61 27.91
CA MET A 75 21.81 19.93 27.33
C MET A 75 21.33 21.37 27.63
N SER A 76 21.91 22.07 28.62
CA SER A 76 21.68 23.51 28.86
C SER A 76 22.60 24.45 28.05
N GLU A 77 23.44 23.93 27.15
CA GLU A 77 24.25 24.74 26.22
C GLU A 77 23.44 25.22 24.99
N PRO A 78 23.82 26.34 24.34
CA PRO A 78 23.14 26.87 23.16
C PRO A 78 23.14 25.90 21.96
N PHE A 79 22.02 25.82 21.25
CA PHE A 79 21.82 24.98 20.07
C PHE A 79 21.21 25.76 18.91
N GLY A 80 21.89 26.85 18.52
CA GLY A 80 21.36 27.77 17.50
C GLY A 80 20.15 28.59 17.98
N MET A 81 19.69 29.51 17.12
CA MET A 81 18.48 30.36 17.22
C MET A 81 18.18 31.12 18.54
N GLY A 82 19.03 31.02 19.57
CA GLY A 82 18.81 31.57 20.91
C GLY A 82 18.20 30.60 21.92
N GLN A 83 18.11 29.30 21.59
CA GLN A 83 17.61 28.23 22.45
C GLN A 83 18.76 27.32 22.94
N THR A 84 18.51 26.50 23.96
CA THR A 84 19.43 25.43 24.40
C THR A 84 19.05 24.08 23.77
N ARG A 85 19.97 23.11 23.79
CA ARG A 85 19.72 21.74 23.29
C ARG A 85 18.47 21.12 23.93
N TRP A 86 18.34 21.26 25.25
CA TRP A 86 17.16 20.88 26.04
C TRP A 86 15.87 21.49 25.49
N GLN A 87 15.84 22.79 25.24
CA GLN A 87 14.63 23.47 24.76
C GLN A 87 14.21 22.96 23.38
N VAL A 88 15.16 22.74 22.49
CA VAL A 88 14.88 22.25 21.14
C VAL A 88 14.47 20.78 21.15
N ALA A 89 15.06 19.95 22.02
CA ALA A 89 14.63 18.57 22.22
C ALA A 89 13.20 18.48 22.81
N VAL A 90 12.87 19.35 23.78
CA VAL A 90 11.50 19.48 24.30
C VAL A 90 10.53 19.93 23.20
N ASP A 91 10.88 20.95 22.41
CA ASP A 91 10.05 21.43 21.30
C ASP A 91 9.83 20.33 20.24
N ALA A 92 10.87 19.54 19.93
CA ALA A 92 10.81 18.46 18.94
C ALA A 92 9.99 17.25 19.42
N ILE A 93 10.13 16.83 20.68
CA ILE A 93 9.30 15.75 21.25
C ILE A 93 7.85 16.23 21.41
N SER A 94 7.61 17.49 21.76
CA SER A 94 6.24 18.05 21.84
C SER A 94 5.60 18.17 20.46
N ALA A 95 6.38 18.47 19.41
CA ALA A 95 5.91 18.44 18.03
C ALA A 95 5.63 17.01 17.55
N LEU A 96 6.43 16.02 17.96
CA LEU A 96 6.18 14.60 17.64
C LEU A 96 4.78 14.15 18.09
N MET A 97 4.37 14.51 19.31
CA MET A 97 3.04 14.17 19.84
C MET A 97 1.86 14.90 19.15
N THR A 98 2.13 15.93 18.33
CA THR A 98 1.09 16.83 17.78
C THR A 98 1.14 17.01 16.25
N THR A 99 2.14 16.43 15.59
CA THR A 99 2.30 16.45 14.12
C THR A 99 1.51 15.29 13.51
N ASN A 100 1.14 15.42 12.22
CA ASN A 100 0.29 14.46 11.50
C ASN A 100 -0.99 14.14 12.29
N GLN A 101 -1.67 15.20 12.76
CA GLN A 101 -2.89 15.21 13.58
C GLN A 101 -2.78 14.60 14.99
N GLY A 102 -1.74 13.82 15.27
CA GLY A 102 -1.62 13.01 16.48
C GLY A 102 -1.13 11.58 16.20
N TYR A 103 -0.90 11.20 14.93
CA TYR A 103 -0.53 9.86 14.48
C TYR A 103 0.38 9.08 15.44
N PHE A 104 1.46 9.68 15.92
CA PHE A 104 2.42 9.01 16.82
C PHE A 104 1.82 8.58 18.17
N GLN A 105 1.02 9.44 18.83
CA GLN A 105 0.34 9.10 20.08
C GLN A 105 -0.92 8.25 19.86
N GLU A 106 -1.51 8.31 18.67
CA GLU A 106 -2.68 7.51 18.28
C GLU A 106 -2.32 6.05 17.98
N ASN A 107 -1.16 5.83 17.36
CA ASN A 107 -0.74 4.52 16.84
C ASN A 107 0.28 3.80 17.73
N MET A 108 0.75 4.40 18.82
CA MET A 108 1.81 3.86 19.69
C MET A 108 1.55 4.18 21.16
N HIS A 109 1.89 3.27 22.08
CA HIS A 109 1.90 3.58 23.51
C HIS A 109 3.25 4.22 23.88
N VAL A 110 3.24 5.50 24.25
CA VAL A 110 4.47 6.28 24.45
C VAL A 110 4.89 6.29 25.93
N ALA A 111 6.18 6.22 26.19
CA ALA A 111 6.78 6.48 27.50
C ALA A 111 7.91 7.51 27.40
N LEU A 112 8.09 8.30 28.46
CA LEU A 112 9.18 9.25 28.62
C LEU A 112 10.00 8.90 29.87
N MET A 113 11.30 8.72 29.68
CA MET A 113 12.27 8.58 30.75
C MET A 113 13.40 9.60 30.58
N ARG A 114 13.65 10.42 31.60
CA ARG A 114 14.83 11.29 31.66
C ARG A 114 15.94 10.66 32.48
N TYR A 115 17.19 10.92 32.12
CA TYR A 115 18.35 10.39 32.83
C TYR A 115 19.49 11.39 32.98
N GLY A 116 20.30 11.20 34.02
CA GLY A 116 21.46 12.03 34.34
C GLY A 116 22.58 11.17 34.92
N HIS A 117 22.95 11.41 36.18
CA HIS A 117 23.89 10.56 36.93
C HIS A 117 23.43 10.42 38.38
N ASP A 118 23.94 9.40 39.06
CA ASP A 118 23.71 9.18 40.49
C ASP A 118 24.88 9.76 41.31
N PRO A 119 24.64 10.78 42.17
CA PRO A 119 25.70 11.42 42.95
C PRO A 119 26.22 10.57 44.13
N ASP A 120 25.57 9.47 44.51
CA ASP A 120 26.08 8.53 45.53
C ASP A 120 25.65 7.07 45.21
N PRO A 121 26.36 6.36 44.31
CA PRO A 121 26.04 4.98 43.87
C PRO A 121 25.93 3.89 44.94
N GLY A 122 26.23 4.20 46.21
CA GLY A 122 26.00 3.31 47.35
C GLY A 122 24.74 3.62 48.17
N GLY A 123 23.99 4.66 47.78
CA GLY A 123 22.74 5.10 48.37
C GLY A 123 21.50 4.50 47.70
N PHE A 124 20.34 4.91 48.21
CA PHE A 124 19.02 4.72 47.59
C PHE A 124 18.21 5.98 47.87
N GLY A 125 17.43 6.46 46.89
CA GLY A 125 16.76 7.75 46.99
C GLY A 125 17.72 8.95 46.90
N THR A 126 18.84 8.81 46.16
CA THR A 126 19.79 9.90 45.92
C THR A 126 19.17 10.94 44.98
N VAL A 127 19.54 12.21 45.15
CA VAL A 127 19.07 13.32 44.31
C VAL A 127 20.22 14.26 43.99
N ILE A 128 20.23 14.78 42.76
CA ILE A 128 21.30 15.66 42.26
C ILE A 128 21.33 16.98 43.08
N PRO A 129 22.43 17.32 43.79
CA PRO A 129 22.43 18.46 44.71
C PRO A 129 22.23 19.83 44.04
N GLY A 130 21.08 20.45 44.29
CA GLY A 130 20.73 21.78 43.77
C GLY A 130 19.98 21.78 42.44
N ASP A 131 19.74 20.60 41.87
CA ASP A 131 18.79 20.41 40.78
C ASP A 131 17.34 20.30 41.32
N MET A 132 16.35 20.47 40.45
CA MET A 132 14.91 20.42 40.80
C MET A 132 14.11 19.50 39.84
N SER A 133 14.77 18.63 39.10
CA SER A 133 14.17 17.86 38.00
C SER A 133 13.37 16.63 38.43
N GLY A 134 13.49 16.20 39.69
CA GLY A 134 12.86 14.96 40.17
C GLY A 134 13.60 13.67 39.81
N ILE A 135 14.79 13.73 39.19
CA ILE A 135 15.66 12.55 38.98
C ILE A 135 16.11 11.96 40.33
N VAL A 136 15.97 10.64 40.47
CA VAL A 136 16.32 9.85 41.66
C VAL A 136 17.17 8.64 41.25
N ASP A 137 18.25 8.35 41.98
CA ASP A 137 19.16 7.21 41.75
C ASP A 137 19.69 7.14 40.28
N GLY A 138 19.74 8.28 39.57
CA GLY A 138 20.23 8.41 38.19
C GLY A 138 19.18 8.70 37.09
N GLN A 139 17.90 8.42 37.33
CA GLN A 139 16.84 8.51 36.30
C GLN A 139 15.48 8.98 36.85
N SER A 140 14.53 9.23 35.94
CA SER A 140 13.11 9.42 36.25
C SER A 140 12.27 8.83 35.11
N LEU A 141 11.34 7.92 35.41
CA LEU A 141 10.27 7.54 34.48
C LEU A 141 9.14 8.55 34.68
N ASP A 142 9.08 9.53 33.79
CA ASP A 142 8.19 10.69 33.90
C ASP A 142 6.76 10.38 33.48
N VAL A 143 6.63 9.57 32.43
CA VAL A 143 5.38 9.04 31.89
C VAL A 143 5.65 7.59 31.48
N GLY A 144 4.93 6.63 32.06
CA GLY A 144 4.93 5.26 31.57
C GLY A 144 3.91 5.08 30.44
N TRP A 145 4.06 4.02 29.65
CA TRP A 145 3.00 3.55 28.75
C TRP A 145 1.88 2.80 29.49
N TYR A 146 2.01 2.57 30.80
CA TYR A 146 1.04 1.92 31.69
C TYR A 146 1.37 2.21 33.16
N ASP A 147 0.45 1.93 34.09
CA ASP A 147 0.73 1.98 35.54
C ASP A 147 0.96 0.57 36.13
N PRO A 148 2.20 0.24 36.56
CA PRO A 148 2.51 -1.05 37.19
C PRO A 148 1.86 -1.23 38.58
N GLU A 149 1.20 -0.23 39.17
CA GLU A 149 0.44 -0.31 40.43
C GLU A 149 -1.09 -0.33 40.24
N ALA A 150 -1.63 0.03 39.07
CA ALA A 150 -3.07 0.07 38.80
C ALA A 150 -3.78 -1.31 38.91
N PRO A 151 -5.09 -1.40 39.18
CA PRO A 151 -5.76 -2.68 39.45
C PRO A 151 -5.92 -3.60 38.23
N ASP A 152 -5.91 -2.99 37.06
CA ASP A 152 -6.19 -3.48 35.71
C ASP A 152 -4.86 -3.70 34.96
N LYS A 153 -3.95 -2.72 35.02
CA LYS A 153 -2.63 -2.62 34.33
C LYS A 153 -2.70 -2.13 32.89
N ASP A 154 -3.88 -1.78 32.39
CA ASP A 154 -4.12 -1.36 31.00
C ASP A 154 -3.10 -0.31 30.50
N TYR A 155 -2.75 -0.40 29.21
CA TYR A 155 -1.90 0.58 28.54
C TYR A 155 -2.58 1.96 28.44
N PHE A 156 -1.77 3.01 28.38
CA PHE A 156 -2.23 4.40 28.31
C PHE A 156 -2.41 4.85 26.87
N GLU A 157 -3.66 4.83 26.41
CA GLU A 157 -4.06 5.27 25.08
C GLU A 157 -3.93 6.80 24.90
N CYS A 158 -3.32 7.23 23.79
CA CYS A 158 -3.10 8.65 23.42
C CYS A 158 -2.50 9.55 24.53
N ASN A 159 -1.54 9.04 25.30
CA ASN A 159 -0.92 9.75 26.42
C ASN A 159 0.09 10.86 26.03
N GLY A 160 0.18 11.26 24.77
CA GLY A 160 1.14 12.26 24.29
C GLY A 160 0.96 13.65 24.93
N GLN A 161 -0.24 14.00 25.39
CA GLN A 161 -0.44 15.23 26.18
C GLN A 161 0.24 15.16 27.56
N ASP A 162 0.31 14.00 28.21
CA ASP A 162 1.03 13.85 29.49
C ASP A 162 2.56 13.96 29.27
N ILE A 163 3.06 13.51 28.11
CA ILE A 163 4.46 13.74 27.69
C ILE A 163 4.74 15.24 27.58
N ILE A 164 3.86 16.00 26.90
CA ILE A 164 3.98 17.45 26.75
C ILE A 164 3.92 18.17 28.10
N ASP A 165 2.93 17.87 28.93
CA ASP A 165 2.73 18.52 30.23
C ASP A 165 3.90 18.22 31.19
N SER A 166 4.45 17.00 31.15
CA SER A 166 5.62 16.60 31.94
C SER A 166 6.91 17.32 31.50
N LEU A 167 7.18 17.40 30.19
CA LEU A 167 8.31 18.16 29.66
C LEU A 167 8.16 19.67 29.94
N ALA A 168 6.95 20.22 29.86
CA ALA A 168 6.66 21.63 30.16
C ALA A 168 6.76 21.96 31.67
N ALA A 169 6.50 20.99 32.55
CA ALA A 169 6.72 21.11 33.99
C ALA A 169 8.21 20.97 34.38
N THR A 170 9.02 20.31 33.55
CA THR A 170 10.43 20.01 33.82
C THR A 170 11.32 21.24 33.58
N PRO A 171 12.11 21.71 34.58
CA PRO A 171 13.05 22.80 34.39
C PRO A 171 14.24 22.37 33.49
N PRO A 172 14.97 23.30 32.85
CA PRO A 172 16.20 22.95 32.13
C PRO A 172 17.31 22.41 33.07
N PRO A 173 18.19 21.51 32.58
CA PRO A 173 19.29 20.93 33.36
C PRO A 173 20.19 21.93 34.08
N LEU A 174 20.64 21.54 35.28
CA LEU A 174 21.45 22.38 36.17
C LEU A 174 22.74 22.85 35.48
N CYS A 175 22.80 24.13 35.14
CA CYS A 175 23.96 24.81 34.57
C CYS A 175 24.51 25.88 35.55
N PRO A 176 25.34 25.50 36.54
CA PRO A 176 25.69 26.38 37.67
C PRO A 176 26.67 27.51 37.30
N ASN A 177 27.40 27.37 36.19
CA ASN A 177 28.35 28.38 35.71
C ASN A 177 27.74 29.36 34.67
N GLY A 178 26.52 29.09 34.21
CA GLY A 178 25.88 29.76 33.07
C GLY A 178 26.32 29.20 31.69
N PRO A 179 25.58 29.55 30.61
CA PRO A 179 25.83 29.03 29.26
C PRO A 179 27.25 29.32 28.75
N GLY A 180 27.81 28.37 28.00
CA GLY A 180 29.19 28.32 27.54
C GLY A 180 30.16 27.67 28.54
N ASN A 181 29.66 27.03 29.60
CA ASN A 181 30.43 26.35 30.66
C ASN A 181 29.55 25.45 31.56
N CYS A 182 28.45 24.88 31.06
CA CYS A 182 27.53 24.08 31.85
C CYS A 182 28.17 22.76 32.31
N SER A 183 28.25 22.54 33.63
CA SER A 183 28.84 21.33 34.22
C SER A 183 28.23 21.02 35.59
N GLY A 184 27.79 19.78 35.81
CA GLY A 184 27.21 19.36 37.09
C GLY A 184 26.45 18.04 37.03
N ILE A 185 25.77 17.75 35.91
CA ILE A 185 25.07 16.50 35.64
C ILE A 185 25.80 15.77 34.51
N GLY A 186 26.20 14.52 34.76
CA GLY A 186 26.75 13.60 33.75
C GLY A 186 25.66 12.79 33.03
N THR A 187 26.08 11.93 32.11
CA THR A 187 25.24 11.22 31.14
C THR A 187 25.40 9.70 31.33
N TRP A 188 24.78 9.12 32.35
CA TRP A 188 24.85 7.68 32.65
C TRP A 188 23.82 6.89 31.84
N THR A 189 23.98 6.89 30.51
CA THR A 189 23.06 6.24 29.57
C THR A 189 22.82 4.76 29.86
N LYS A 190 23.81 4.05 30.44
CA LYS A 190 23.63 2.64 30.81
C LYS A 190 22.58 2.45 31.91
N GLY A 191 22.57 3.29 32.94
CA GLY A 191 21.55 3.23 34.00
C GLY A 191 20.14 3.43 33.46
N ALA A 192 19.98 4.35 32.51
CA ALA A 192 18.74 4.57 31.79
C ALA A 192 18.27 3.33 31.01
N LEU A 193 19.17 2.69 30.24
CA LEU A 193 18.84 1.47 29.51
C LEU A 193 18.60 0.26 30.42
N ASP A 194 19.34 0.12 31.53
CA ASP A 194 19.11 -0.91 32.55
C ASP A 194 17.73 -0.71 33.20
N HIS A 195 17.32 0.53 33.46
CA HIS A 195 15.99 0.84 34.00
C HIS A 195 14.88 0.62 32.96
N ALA A 196 15.06 1.06 31.71
CA ALA A 196 14.13 0.78 30.61
C ALA A 196 13.91 -0.72 30.40
N LYS A 197 14.99 -1.52 30.44
CA LYS A 197 14.95 -2.99 30.41
C LYS A 197 14.12 -3.59 31.56
N VAL A 198 14.19 -3.01 32.76
CA VAL A 198 13.34 -3.42 33.90
C VAL A 198 11.87 -3.04 33.69
N VAL A 199 11.58 -1.85 33.15
CA VAL A 199 10.21 -1.42 32.82
C VAL A 199 9.60 -2.33 31.74
N ILE A 200 10.34 -2.65 30.69
CA ILE A 200 9.92 -3.61 29.65
C ILE A 200 9.68 -5.01 30.24
N GLY A 201 10.60 -5.49 31.09
CA GLY A 201 10.46 -6.78 31.75
C GLY A 201 9.25 -6.87 32.68
N ALA A 202 8.86 -5.76 33.31
CA ALA A 202 7.62 -5.65 34.08
C ALA A 202 6.38 -5.58 33.17
N SER A 203 6.47 -4.87 32.03
CA SER A 203 5.38 -4.77 31.04
C SER A 203 5.03 -6.15 30.48
N LYS A 204 6.03 -6.89 29.99
CA LYS A 204 5.90 -8.28 29.49
C LYS A 204 5.49 -9.30 30.57
N LEU A 205 5.58 -8.96 31.85
CA LEU A 205 5.12 -9.81 32.97
C LEU A 205 3.66 -9.52 33.35
N HIS A 206 3.22 -8.27 33.20
CA HIS A 206 1.84 -7.87 33.47
C HIS A 206 0.92 -8.16 32.26
N HIS A 207 1.47 -8.10 31.04
CA HIS A 207 0.79 -8.38 29.77
C HIS A 207 1.31 -9.68 29.11
N PRO A 208 0.92 -10.88 29.60
CA PRO A 208 1.43 -12.16 29.09
C PRO A 208 1.00 -12.48 27.65
N GLU A 209 -0.06 -11.84 27.15
CA GLU A 209 -0.50 -11.87 25.75
C GLU A 209 0.47 -11.17 24.79
N ASP A 210 1.39 -10.33 25.27
CA ASP A 210 2.40 -9.63 24.46
C ASP A 210 3.70 -10.42 24.26
N VAL A 211 3.75 -11.66 24.76
CA VAL A 211 4.89 -12.59 24.59
C VAL A 211 4.47 -13.95 24.01
N ILE A 212 3.33 -14.00 23.31
CA ILE A 212 2.84 -15.17 22.57
C ILE A 212 3.49 -15.16 21.17
N PRO A 213 4.18 -16.23 20.73
CA PRO A 213 4.80 -16.29 19.40
C PRO A 213 3.79 -16.13 18.25
N GLY A 214 4.06 -15.16 17.37
CA GLY A 214 3.17 -14.73 16.30
C GLY A 214 2.13 -13.69 16.73
N GLN A 215 2.22 -13.18 17.97
CA GLN A 215 1.35 -12.15 18.55
C GLN A 215 2.12 -11.23 19.53
N GLU A 216 3.46 -11.23 19.47
CA GLU A 216 4.29 -10.38 20.31
C GLU A 216 4.01 -8.89 20.04
N ARG A 217 3.90 -8.09 21.10
CA ARG A 217 3.87 -6.63 20.96
C ARG A 217 5.29 -6.14 20.70
N PHE A 218 5.48 -5.28 19.71
CA PHE A 218 6.76 -4.62 19.48
C PHE A 218 7.13 -3.70 20.66
N TYR A 219 8.41 -3.69 21.03
CA TYR A 219 8.98 -2.77 22.00
C TYR A 219 10.19 -2.07 21.37
N GLY A 220 10.27 -0.74 21.46
CA GLY A 220 11.40 0.04 20.92
C GLY A 220 11.86 1.14 21.85
N LEU A 221 13.13 1.52 21.74
CA LEU A 221 13.76 2.62 22.49
C LEU A 221 14.33 3.67 21.54
N MET A 222 14.21 4.96 21.89
CA MET A 222 14.98 6.04 21.27
C MET A 222 15.78 6.80 22.33
N VAL A 223 17.10 6.71 22.27
CA VAL A 223 18.02 7.47 23.11
C VAL A 223 18.32 8.81 22.43
N VAL A 224 17.95 9.92 23.08
CA VAL A 224 18.31 11.29 22.65
C VAL A 224 19.42 11.77 23.57
N THR A 225 20.61 12.09 23.04
CA THR A 225 21.80 12.45 23.86
C THR A 225 22.72 13.47 23.18
N ASP A 226 23.44 14.26 23.99
CA ASP A 226 24.27 15.38 23.52
C ASP A 226 25.77 15.26 23.84
N GLY A 227 26.20 14.10 24.35
CA GLY A 227 27.60 13.80 24.63
C GLY A 227 27.82 12.33 25.00
N ALA A 228 29.07 11.86 24.91
CA ALA A 228 29.36 10.46 25.23
C ALA A 228 29.22 10.15 26.73
N TRP A 229 28.75 8.95 27.03
CA TRP A 229 28.35 8.48 28.36
C TRP A 229 29.44 8.61 29.44
N THR A 230 28.98 8.73 30.69
CA THR A 230 29.80 8.81 31.91
C THR A 230 29.54 7.62 32.85
N ALA A 231 30.35 7.47 33.88
CA ALA A 231 30.10 6.49 34.95
C ALA A 231 28.76 6.76 35.67
N GLN A 232 28.29 5.78 36.45
CA GLN A 232 27.16 5.97 37.38
C GLN A 232 27.34 7.21 38.27
N ALA A 233 28.56 7.42 38.79
CA ALA A 233 28.95 8.57 39.61
C ALA A 233 29.12 9.90 38.83
N GLY A 234 28.73 9.95 37.56
CA GLY A 234 29.06 11.04 36.64
C GLY A 234 30.51 10.94 36.16
N PHE A 235 31.24 12.06 36.17
CA PHE A 235 32.60 12.13 35.63
C PHE A 235 33.58 11.16 36.33
N PRO A 236 34.48 10.47 35.59
CA PRO A 236 34.86 10.72 34.20
C PRO A 236 33.94 10.11 33.13
N GLN A 237 34.15 10.57 31.90
CA GLN A 237 33.55 10.06 30.67
C GLN A 237 34.20 8.73 30.24
N LEU A 238 33.45 7.82 29.61
CA LEU A 238 33.92 6.56 29.02
C LEU A 238 34.71 5.63 29.97
N SER A 239 34.47 5.68 31.28
CA SER A 239 35.12 4.82 32.27
C SER A 239 34.30 4.79 33.57
N PRO A 240 34.00 3.61 34.16
CA PRO A 240 34.60 2.31 33.85
C PRO A 240 33.93 1.57 32.66
N PRO A 241 34.56 0.55 32.05
CA PRO A 241 34.01 -0.15 30.89
C PRO A 241 32.68 -0.87 31.14
N GLU A 242 32.43 -1.29 32.38
CA GLU A 242 31.14 -1.89 32.80
C GLU A 242 29.96 -0.90 32.78
N ASP A 243 30.21 0.41 32.73
CA ASP A 243 29.20 1.46 32.55
C ASP A 243 28.88 1.76 31.06
N ASN A 244 29.40 0.97 30.10
CA ASN A 244 29.10 1.17 28.67
C ASN A 244 27.62 0.80 28.34
N PRO A 245 26.79 1.73 27.83
CA PRO A 245 25.41 1.48 27.43
C PRO A 245 25.27 0.42 26.33
N SER A 246 26.25 0.27 25.44
CA SER A 246 26.25 -0.73 24.36
C SER A 246 26.07 -2.16 24.87
N ILE A 247 26.49 -2.45 26.10
CA ILE A 247 26.29 -3.75 26.77
C ILE A 247 24.79 -4.05 26.95
N THR A 248 24.00 -3.03 27.28
CA THR A 248 22.57 -3.18 27.58
C THR A 248 21.72 -3.12 26.32
N ALA A 249 22.11 -2.27 25.36
CA ALA A 249 21.50 -2.22 24.03
C ALA A 249 21.64 -3.58 23.31
N ALA A 250 22.84 -4.18 23.33
CA ALA A 250 23.05 -5.53 22.79
C ALA A 250 22.20 -6.59 23.50
N GLU A 251 22.07 -6.53 24.83
CA GLU A 251 21.23 -7.51 25.55
C GLU A 251 19.72 -7.33 25.30
N LEU A 252 19.27 -6.10 24.99
CA LEU A 252 17.90 -5.80 24.56
C LEU A 252 17.64 -6.31 23.14
N PHE A 253 18.58 -6.10 22.22
CA PHE A 253 18.45 -6.56 20.84
C PHE A 253 18.64 -8.08 20.72
N ASP A 254 19.81 -8.62 21.07
CA ASP A 254 20.19 -10.03 20.86
C ASP A 254 19.28 -11.04 21.59
N LEU A 255 18.72 -10.66 22.76
CA LEU A 255 17.93 -11.58 23.60
C LEU A 255 16.43 -11.30 23.61
N GLN A 256 15.97 -10.15 23.10
CA GLN A 256 14.54 -9.78 23.14
C GLN A 256 14.00 -9.13 21.85
N GLY A 257 14.82 -8.89 20.83
CA GLY A 257 14.41 -8.26 19.57
C GLY A 257 14.04 -6.79 19.70
N ILE A 258 14.58 -6.07 20.71
CA ILE A 258 14.21 -4.69 21.02
C ILE A 258 15.24 -3.74 20.40
N PRO A 259 14.92 -3.02 19.32
CA PRO A 259 15.83 -2.04 18.74
C PRO A 259 16.01 -0.83 19.65
N THR A 260 17.23 -0.28 19.66
CA THR A 260 17.56 1.01 20.28
C THR A 260 18.03 1.97 19.20
N TYR A 261 17.18 2.92 18.84
CA TYR A 261 17.49 4.06 17.98
C TYR A 261 18.29 5.09 18.79
N VAL A 262 19.24 5.77 18.15
CA VAL A 262 20.08 6.80 18.80
C VAL A 262 20.05 8.08 17.99
N VAL A 263 19.57 9.16 18.62
CA VAL A 263 19.57 10.52 18.07
C VAL A 263 20.65 11.33 18.77
N ALA A 264 21.70 11.69 18.03
CA ALA A 264 22.90 12.32 18.54
C ALA A 264 22.89 13.85 18.26
N VAL A 265 22.76 14.65 19.32
CA VAL A 265 22.50 16.09 19.23
C VAL A 265 23.81 16.89 19.28
N ALA A 266 23.95 17.86 18.36
CA ALA A 266 25.11 18.76 18.25
C ALA A 266 26.44 17.99 18.17
N ASP A 267 27.44 18.36 18.98
CA ASP A 267 28.79 17.76 18.96
C ASP A 267 28.82 16.23 19.20
N ALA A 268 27.70 15.59 19.53
CA ALA A 268 27.59 14.13 19.64
C ALA A 268 27.46 13.41 18.29
N GLY A 269 26.97 14.06 17.23
CA GLY A 269 26.77 13.42 15.91
C GLY A 269 28.05 12.85 15.30
N ASP A 270 29.17 13.54 15.49
CA ASP A 270 30.51 13.13 15.06
C ASP A 270 31.16 12.04 15.96
N LEU A 271 30.56 11.64 17.09
CA LEU A 271 31.23 10.82 18.09
C LEU A 271 30.98 9.31 17.93
N PRO A 272 32.03 8.47 17.81
CA PRO A 272 31.89 7.03 17.57
C PRO A 272 31.04 6.24 18.57
N PHE A 273 30.82 6.73 19.79
CA PHE A 273 29.99 6.03 20.79
C PHE A 273 28.51 5.96 20.39
N ALA A 274 28.01 6.93 19.62
CA ALA A 274 26.60 6.98 19.23
C ALA A 274 26.31 5.87 18.19
N ASN A 275 27.19 5.74 17.19
CA ASN A 275 27.18 4.62 16.25
C ASN A 275 27.49 3.27 16.91
N GLU A 276 28.37 3.21 17.93
CA GLU A 276 28.59 1.99 18.72
C GLU A 276 27.30 1.54 19.44
N LEU A 277 26.59 2.50 20.06
CA LEU A 277 25.36 2.25 20.80
C LEU A 277 24.20 1.85 19.87
N ALA A 278 24.05 2.55 18.75
CA ALA A 278 23.06 2.23 17.71
C ALA A 278 23.28 0.80 17.19
N ALA A 279 24.50 0.49 16.73
CA ALA A 279 24.82 -0.82 16.15
C ALA A 279 24.72 -1.96 17.17
N ALA A 280 25.00 -1.69 18.45
CA ALA A 280 24.72 -2.63 19.53
C ALA A 280 23.21 -2.81 19.78
N GLY A 281 22.42 -1.75 19.63
CA GLY A 281 20.96 -1.75 19.65
C GLY A 281 20.28 -2.20 18.36
N GLY A 282 21.02 -2.79 17.40
CA GLY A 282 20.48 -3.30 16.14
C GLY A 282 20.18 -2.25 15.06
N THR A 283 20.38 -0.95 15.35
CA THR A 283 20.18 0.13 14.37
C THR A 283 21.54 0.49 13.75
N THR A 284 21.67 0.45 12.42
CA THR A 284 23.00 0.37 11.76
C THR A 284 23.96 1.51 12.14
N GLU A 285 23.43 2.72 12.30
CA GLU A 285 24.16 3.92 12.72
C GLU A 285 23.22 4.87 13.48
N SER A 286 23.78 5.82 14.22
CA SER A 286 23.01 6.85 14.93
C SER A 286 22.70 8.03 14.03
N ILE A 287 21.52 8.62 14.20
CA ILE A 287 21.06 9.76 13.40
C ILE A 287 21.59 11.05 14.05
N ALA A 288 22.46 11.75 13.34
CA ALA A 288 23.04 13.02 13.78
C ALA A 288 22.08 14.21 13.57
N ALA A 289 22.10 15.16 14.51
CA ALA A 289 21.36 16.41 14.42
C ALA A 289 22.23 17.60 14.85
N ASP A 290 22.91 18.25 13.90
CA ASP A 290 23.85 19.35 14.16
C ASP A 290 23.14 20.67 14.45
N ASN A 291 21.88 20.81 14.01
CA ASN A 291 21.05 21.99 14.27
C ASN A 291 19.57 21.65 14.54
N PRO A 292 18.75 22.63 15.01
CA PRO A 292 17.36 22.39 15.37
C PRO A 292 16.50 21.73 14.29
N ALA A 293 16.63 22.11 13.01
CA ALA A 293 15.79 21.56 11.96
C ALA A 293 16.07 20.06 11.72
N GLU A 294 17.35 19.68 11.77
CA GLU A 294 17.78 18.28 11.69
C GLU A 294 17.30 17.46 12.89
N LEU A 295 17.09 18.06 14.08
CA LEU A 295 16.55 17.31 15.23
C LEU A 295 15.08 16.90 15.02
N PHE A 296 14.25 17.76 14.40
CA PHE A 296 12.89 17.36 13.99
C PHE A 296 12.94 16.27 12.91
N GLN A 297 13.86 16.36 11.96
CA GLN A 297 14.02 15.36 10.89
C GLN A 297 14.52 14.01 11.42
N ALA A 298 15.50 14.00 12.32
CA ALA A 298 16.07 12.81 12.92
C ALA A 298 15.03 12.04 13.76
N ILE A 299 14.25 12.76 14.58
CA ILE A 299 13.14 12.16 15.32
C ILE A 299 12.05 11.65 14.36
N GLY A 300 11.71 12.41 13.31
CA GLY A 300 10.77 11.97 12.27
C GLY A 300 11.23 10.73 11.48
N GLN A 301 12.53 10.56 11.26
CA GLN A 301 13.09 9.36 10.63
C GLN A 301 12.91 8.12 11.52
N VAL A 302 13.18 8.22 12.83
CA VAL A 302 12.92 7.09 13.77
C VAL A 302 11.45 6.68 13.74
N VAL A 303 10.52 7.64 13.64
CA VAL A 303 9.08 7.34 13.52
C VAL A 303 8.78 6.57 12.23
N GLN A 304 9.33 7.01 11.09
CA GLN A 304 9.10 6.34 9.82
C GLN A 304 9.70 4.93 9.81
N GLU A 305 10.92 4.75 10.33
CA GLU A 305 11.55 3.43 10.43
C GLU A 305 10.74 2.45 11.30
N ILE A 306 10.00 2.93 12.30
CA ILE A 306 9.07 2.11 13.10
C ILE A 306 7.73 1.89 12.39
N ALA A 307 7.20 2.90 11.68
CA ALA A 307 5.99 2.75 10.87
C ALA A 307 6.20 1.71 9.75
N ASP A 308 7.32 1.77 9.04
CA ASP A 308 7.70 0.83 7.97
C ASP A 308 7.98 -0.58 8.51
N GLN A 309 8.30 -0.74 9.81
CA GLN A 309 8.56 -2.04 10.48
C GLN A 309 7.33 -2.65 11.16
N VAL A 310 6.36 -1.84 11.60
CA VAL A 310 5.31 -2.27 12.56
C VAL A 310 3.90 -1.80 12.15
N ILE A 311 3.79 -0.78 11.30
CA ILE A 311 2.52 -0.14 10.91
C ILE A 311 2.32 -0.19 9.39
N VAL A 312 2.74 -1.30 8.78
CA VAL A 312 2.24 -1.74 7.47
C VAL A 312 1.00 -2.61 7.74
N PRO A 313 -0.21 -2.23 7.29
CA PRO A 313 -1.35 -3.12 7.32
C PRO A 313 -1.05 -4.34 6.42
N GLU A 314 -1.11 -5.56 6.94
CA GLU A 314 -0.80 -6.83 6.23
C GLU A 314 -1.77 -7.17 5.07
N CYS A 315 -2.58 -6.19 4.65
CA CYS A 315 -3.75 -6.39 3.80
C CYS A 315 -3.53 -6.14 2.31
N THR A 316 -2.61 -5.26 1.91
CA THR A 316 -2.38 -4.96 0.48
C THR A 316 -1.93 -6.20 -0.31
N ALA A 317 -1.22 -7.11 0.36
CA ALA A 317 -0.86 -8.43 -0.17
C ALA A 317 -2.03 -9.43 -0.12
N GLY A 318 -2.82 -9.45 0.96
CA GLY A 318 -3.92 -10.39 1.15
C GLY A 318 -5.21 -10.11 0.35
N LEU A 319 -5.44 -8.86 -0.12
CA LEU A 319 -6.65 -8.48 -0.86
C LEU A 319 -6.96 -9.46 -2.02
N PRO A 320 -8.21 -9.96 -2.18
CA PRO A 320 -8.50 -10.93 -3.22
C PRO A 320 -8.34 -10.37 -4.65
N ARG A 321 -8.19 -11.29 -5.61
CA ARG A 321 -7.97 -11.01 -7.04
C ARG A 321 -9.05 -11.75 -7.84
N LEU A 322 -9.94 -11.03 -8.52
CA LEU A 322 -11.05 -11.63 -9.29
C LEU A 322 -10.90 -11.33 -10.78
N MET A 323 -10.91 -12.38 -11.61
CA MET A 323 -10.86 -12.27 -13.08
C MET A 323 -12.22 -12.59 -13.68
N VAL A 324 -12.77 -11.66 -14.46
CA VAL A 324 -13.96 -11.89 -15.28
C VAL A 324 -13.54 -12.49 -16.62
N LEU A 325 -14.20 -13.58 -17.02
CA LEU A 325 -14.07 -14.20 -18.34
C LEU A 325 -15.37 -13.97 -19.10
N LEU A 326 -15.37 -12.97 -20.00
CA LEU A 326 -16.53 -12.63 -20.80
C LEU A 326 -16.49 -13.33 -22.16
N ASP A 327 -17.57 -14.04 -22.50
CA ASP A 327 -17.76 -14.60 -23.84
C ASP A 327 -17.88 -13.47 -24.88
N ALA A 328 -16.98 -13.50 -25.87
CA ALA A 328 -16.96 -12.62 -27.02
C ALA A 328 -17.43 -13.34 -28.29
N SER A 329 -18.35 -14.31 -28.15
CA SER A 329 -19.12 -14.89 -29.25
C SER A 329 -19.82 -13.81 -30.10
N SER A 330 -20.05 -14.09 -31.37
CA SER A 330 -20.85 -13.17 -32.20
C SER A 330 -22.33 -13.13 -31.80
N SER A 331 -22.83 -14.09 -31.03
CA SER A 331 -24.23 -14.09 -30.56
C SER A 331 -24.49 -12.98 -29.53
N MET A 332 -23.49 -12.59 -28.75
CA MET A 332 -23.55 -11.43 -27.84
C MET A 332 -23.92 -10.11 -28.53
N LEU A 333 -23.68 -9.95 -29.85
CA LEU A 333 -24.06 -8.77 -30.64
C LEU A 333 -25.46 -8.85 -31.30
N ASN A 334 -26.14 -10.00 -31.18
CA ASN A 334 -27.44 -10.23 -31.81
C ASN A 334 -28.57 -10.22 -30.78
N VAL A 335 -29.79 -9.94 -31.25
CA VAL A 335 -31.04 -10.12 -30.50
C VAL A 335 -31.94 -11.04 -31.33
N GLY A 336 -31.95 -12.32 -30.97
CA GLY A 336 -32.63 -13.39 -31.72
C GLY A 336 -32.05 -13.63 -33.12
N MET A 337 -32.63 -12.99 -34.14
CA MET A 337 -32.28 -13.21 -35.56
C MET A 337 -31.92 -11.91 -36.30
N ALA A 338 -31.51 -10.88 -35.57
CA ALA A 338 -30.95 -9.63 -36.11
C ALA A 338 -29.83 -9.11 -35.18
N PRO A 339 -28.95 -8.21 -35.64
CA PRO A 339 -28.14 -7.38 -34.75
C PRO A 339 -29.06 -6.57 -33.80
N GLY A 340 -28.65 -6.39 -32.55
CA GLY A 340 -29.39 -5.57 -31.58
C GLY A 340 -29.05 -4.08 -31.69
N GLY A 341 -29.97 -3.22 -31.25
CA GLY A 341 -29.68 -1.79 -31.08
C GLY A 341 -28.85 -1.49 -29.80
N PRO A 342 -28.43 -0.23 -29.61
CA PRO A 342 -27.65 0.18 -28.44
C PRO A 342 -28.37 -0.13 -27.12
N GLY A 343 -27.72 -0.92 -26.26
CA GLY A 343 -28.30 -1.36 -24.98
C GLY A 343 -29.22 -2.58 -25.07
N GLU A 344 -29.54 -3.06 -26.29
CA GLU A 344 -30.38 -4.23 -26.48
C GLU A 344 -29.58 -5.54 -26.52
N THR A 345 -28.31 -5.49 -26.95
CA THR A 345 -27.44 -6.67 -27.16
C THR A 345 -27.03 -7.34 -25.85
N GLY A 346 -26.54 -8.59 -25.94
CA GLY A 346 -25.91 -9.26 -24.79
C GLY A 346 -24.65 -8.52 -24.34
N TRP A 347 -23.83 -8.08 -25.30
CA TRP A 347 -22.60 -7.32 -25.04
C TRP A 347 -22.85 -6.01 -24.29
N ASP A 348 -23.81 -5.19 -24.73
CA ASP A 348 -24.12 -3.92 -24.07
C ASP A 348 -24.61 -4.12 -22.63
N ARG A 349 -25.44 -5.15 -22.40
CA ARG A 349 -25.95 -5.48 -21.05
C ARG A 349 -24.87 -6.04 -20.14
N ALA A 350 -23.98 -6.90 -20.66
CA ALA A 350 -22.84 -7.42 -19.92
C ALA A 350 -21.88 -6.29 -19.54
N ARG A 351 -21.57 -5.38 -20.47
CA ARG A 351 -20.81 -4.16 -20.17
C ARG A 351 -21.48 -3.30 -19.11
N SER A 352 -22.80 -3.09 -19.19
CA SER A 352 -23.51 -2.28 -18.20
C SER A 352 -23.46 -2.91 -16.81
N ALA A 353 -23.78 -4.20 -16.68
CA ALA A 353 -23.67 -4.93 -15.41
C ALA A 353 -22.23 -5.00 -14.87
N LEU A 354 -21.22 -4.99 -15.75
CA LEU A 354 -19.82 -5.01 -15.35
C LEU A 354 -19.24 -3.64 -14.99
N ALA A 355 -19.70 -2.53 -15.60
CA ALA A 355 -18.96 -1.26 -15.53
C ALA A 355 -19.75 0.06 -15.69
N SER A 356 -21.07 0.03 -15.93
CA SER A 356 -21.80 1.29 -16.23
C SER A 356 -23.31 1.30 -15.91
N GLY A 357 -23.78 0.32 -15.13
CA GLY A 357 -25.15 0.26 -14.62
C GLY A 357 -25.23 0.88 -13.24
N ASN A 358 -26.42 1.32 -12.81
CA ASN A 358 -26.65 1.53 -11.38
C ASN A 358 -26.70 0.11 -10.75
N ASN A 359 -25.83 -0.18 -9.78
CA ASN A 359 -25.52 -1.55 -9.31
C ASN A 359 -24.68 -2.37 -10.33
N SER A 360 -23.66 -1.75 -10.95
CA SER A 360 -22.61 -2.52 -11.64
C SER A 360 -21.83 -3.39 -10.64
N LEU A 361 -20.97 -4.29 -11.15
CA LEU A 361 -20.09 -5.13 -10.33
C LEU A 361 -19.34 -4.32 -9.25
N PHE A 362 -18.86 -3.14 -9.62
CA PHE A 362 -18.09 -2.23 -8.77
C PHE A 362 -18.93 -1.68 -7.60
N ASP A 363 -20.17 -1.23 -7.88
CA ASP A 363 -21.10 -0.63 -6.91
C ASP A 363 -21.64 -1.61 -5.83
N VAL A 364 -21.29 -2.90 -5.87
CA VAL A 364 -21.85 -3.91 -4.97
C VAL A 364 -21.35 -3.70 -3.54
N GLU A 365 -22.19 -3.16 -2.66
CA GLU A 365 -21.90 -3.08 -1.22
C GLU A 365 -21.73 -4.48 -0.60
N VAL A 366 -20.59 -4.71 0.08
CA VAL A 366 -20.32 -5.95 0.81
C VAL A 366 -21.01 -5.94 2.18
N ASP A 367 -21.99 -6.84 2.33
CA ASP A 367 -22.78 -7.05 3.54
C ASP A 367 -21.87 -7.34 4.76
N GLY A 368 -21.86 -6.41 5.73
CA GLY A 368 -21.04 -6.49 6.95
C GLY A 368 -19.82 -5.57 6.97
N ILE A 369 -19.33 -5.10 5.81
CA ILE A 369 -18.29 -4.05 5.72
C ILE A 369 -18.93 -2.70 5.36
N GLY A 370 -19.93 -2.69 4.46
CA GLY A 370 -20.63 -1.46 4.07
C GLY A 370 -19.81 -0.53 3.16
N ARG A 371 -19.01 -1.12 2.26
CA ARG A 371 -18.26 -0.48 1.18
C ARG A 371 -18.53 -1.19 -0.15
N PRO A 372 -18.42 -0.50 -1.31
CA PRO A 372 -18.49 -1.12 -2.63
C PRO A 372 -17.34 -2.12 -2.83
N VAL A 373 -17.45 -3.07 -3.77
CA VAL A 373 -16.45 -4.15 -3.88
C VAL A 373 -15.10 -3.67 -4.43
N GLU A 374 -15.08 -2.56 -5.17
CA GLU A 374 -13.88 -1.92 -5.73
C GLU A 374 -12.88 -1.43 -4.65
N ASP A 375 -13.40 -1.02 -3.49
CA ASP A 375 -12.62 -0.72 -2.29
C ASP A 375 -11.93 -1.97 -1.72
N LEU A 376 -12.40 -3.18 -2.07
CA LEU A 376 -12.18 -4.43 -1.32
C LEU A 376 -11.50 -5.54 -2.14
N ILE A 377 -11.36 -5.38 -3.46
CA ILE A 377 -10.84 -6.42 -4.36
C ILE A 377 -10.07 -5.80 -5.53
N HIS A 378 -9.15 -6.56 -6.13
CA HIS A 378 -8.60 -6.19 -7.45
C HIS A 378 -9.36 -6.93 -8.54
N LEU A 379 -9.88 -6.18 -9.51
CA LEU A 379 -10.66 -6.69 -10.64
C LEU A 379 -9.80 -6.74 -11.91
N GLY A 380 -9.96 -7.81 -12.68
CA GLY A 380 -9.38 -7.97 -14.00
C GLY A 380 -10.41 -8.49 -15.01
N LEU A 381 -10.18 -8.23 -16.29
CA LEU A 381 -11.10 -8.57 -17.38
C LEU A 381 -10.37 -9.32 -18.50
N THR A 382 -10.92 -10.46 -18.89
CA THR A 382 -10.55 -11.22 -20.08
C THR A 382 -11.76 -11.49 -20.97
N VAL A 383 -11.46 -11.74 -22.25
CA VAL A 383 -12.43 -12.18 -23.26
C VAL A 383 -11.95 -13.46 -23.94
N PHE A 384 -12.87 -14.23 -24.51
CA PHE A 384 -12.57 -15.35 -25.40
C PHE A 384 -13.59 -15.42 -26.54
N GLY A 385 -13.14 -15.76 -27.76
CA GLY A 385 -13.98 -15.70 -28.96
C GLY A 385 -13.55 -16.71 -30.02
N GLY A 386 -13.33 -16.25 -31.26
CA GLY A 386 -12.85 -17.07 -32.37
C GLY A 386 -11.38 -17.52 -32.28
N GLU A 387 -11.02 -18.52 -33.10
CA GLU A 387 -9.67 -19.11 -33.22
C GLU A 387 -8.84 -18.50 -34.37
N ALA A 388 -9.45 -17.74 -35.28
CA ALA A 388 -8.80 -17.23 -36.50
C ALA A 388 -9.28 -15.82 -36.92
N PRO A 389 -8.65 -14.73 -36.42
CA PRO A 389 -7.56 -14.72 -35.44
C PRO A 389 -8.02 -15.23 -34.06
N PRO A 390 -7.10 -15.67 -33.19
CA PRO A 390 -7.37 -15.85 -31.76
C PRO A 390 -7.91 -14.54 -31.17
N GLU A 391 -9.04 -14.62 -30.48
CA GLU A 391 -9.70 -13.48 -29.82
C GLU A 391 -9.54 -13.52 -28.30
N GLU A 392 -8.99 -14.59 -27.73
CA GLU A 392 -8.66 -14.69 -26.31
C GLU A 392 -7.63 -13.63 -25.90
N LYS A 393 -8.00 -12.74 -24.97
CA LYS A 393 -7.17 -11.62 -24.50
C LYS A 393 -7.48 -11.22 -23.06
N VAL A 394 -6.43 -10.83 -22.33
CA VAL A 394 -6.55 -9.95 -21.16
C VAL A 394 -6.82 -8.55 -21.69
N LEU A 395 -7.90 -7.92 -21.24
CA LEU A 395 -8.26 -6.54 -21.57
C LEU A 395 -7.86 -5.58 -20.45
N VAL A 396 -7.98 -6.02 -19.20
CA VAL A 396 -7.59 -5.29 -17.99
C VAL A 396 -6.94 -6.29 -17.04
N GLN A 397 -5.75 -5.99 -16.52
CA GLN A 397 -5.07 -6.83 -15.52
C GLN A 397 -5.70 -6.60 -14.12
N TYR A 398 -5.45 -7.49 -13.16
CA TYR A 398 -5.86 -7.27 -11.77
C TYR A 398 -5.35 -5.92 -11.22
N GLY A 399 -6.26 -5.01 -10.85
CA GLY A 399 -5.93 -3.82 -10.07
C GLY A 399 -7.13 -3.26 -9.29
N PRO A 400 -6.90 -2.34 -8.36
CA PRO A 400 -7.94 -1.55 -7.70
C PRO A 400 -8.49 -0.51 -8.67
N CYS A 401 -9.70 0.02 -8.40
CA CYS A 401 -10.33 1.13 -9.13
C CYS A 401 -10.20 1.01 -10.67
N MET A 402 -10.98 0.07 -11.23
CA MET A 402 -10.93 -0.35 -12.64
C MET A 402 -12.25 -0.15 -13.39
N GLN A 403 -13.18 0.66 -12.85
CA GLN A 403 -14.51 0.84 -13.43
C GLN A 403 -14.41 1.51 -14.81
N ASP A 404 -13.63 2.59 -14.91
CA ASP A 404 -13.37 3.30 -16.16
C ASP A 404 -12.61 2.39 -17.16
N ASN A 405 -11.68 1.56 -16.70
CA ASN A 405 -10.93 0.61 -17.55
C ASN A 405 -11.84 -0.43 -18.20
N PHE A 406 -12.72 -1.08 -17.42
CA PHE A 406 -13.72 -2.02 -17.94
C PHE A 406 -14.71 -1.31 -18.88
N GLY A 407 -15.19 -0.12 -18.46
CA GLY A 407 -16.16 0.68 -19.21
C GLY A 407 -15.65 1.07 -20.60
N TRP A 408 -14.38 1.49 -20.69
CA TRP A 408 -13.69 1.85 -21.93
C TRP A 408 -13.34 0.64 -22.80
N ALA A 409 -12.84 -0.45 -22.21
CA ALA A 409 -12.39 -1.65 -22.91
C ALA A 409 -13.52 -2.36 -23.66
N LEU A 410 -14.73 -2.35 -23.09
CA LEU A 410 -15.92 -2.99 -23.64
C LEU A 410 -16.80 -2.07 -24.51
N ASP A 411 -16.52 -0.76 -24.60
CA ASP A 411 -17.40 0.16 -25.34
C ASP A 411 -17.31 -0.06 -26.87
N PRO A 412 -18.44 -0.32 -27.57
CA PRO A 412 -18.46 -0.46 -29.03
C PRO A 412 -17.94 0.77 -29.77
N THR A 413 -18.10 1.98 -29.21
CA THR A 413 -17.60 3.23 -29.79
C THR A 413 -16.08 3.35 -29.70
N THR A 414 -15.44 2.84 -28.63
CA THR A 414 -13.97 2.79 -28.51
C THR A 414 -13.36 2.04 -29.68
N SER A 415 -13.98 0.94 -30.12
CA SER A 415 -13.46 0.09 -31.19
C SER A 415 -13.99 0.43 -32.60
N CYS A 416 -14.84 1.45 -32.76
CA CYS A 416 -15.46 1.83 -34.03
C CYS A 416 -14.73 3.00 -34.71
N GLU A 417 -14.10 2.78 -35.88
CA GLU A 417 -13.45 3.84 -36.67
C GLU A 417 -13.63 3.66 -38.19
N GLU A 418 -13.64 4.77 -38.93
CA GLU A 418 -13.54 4.76 -40.39
C GLU A 418 -12.09 4.45 -40.86
N PRO A 419 -11.88 3.67 -41.93
CA PRO A 419 -12.87 3.01 -42.78
C PRO A 419 -13.08 1.54 -42.38
N GLY A 420 -13.93 1.29 -41.38
CA GLY A 420 -14.29 -0.06 -40.93
C GLY A 420 -15.60 -0.13 -40.15
N CYS A 421 -15.95 0.95 -39.44
CA CYS A 421 -17.18 1.11 -38.68
C CYS A 421 -17.61 2.59 -38.68
N ASP A 422 -18.86 2.87 -39.04
CA ASP A 422 -19.53 4.17 -38.94
C ASP A 422 -20.71 4.16 -37.94
N ASP A 423 -21.30 2.98 -37.69
CA ASP A 423 -22.28 2.70 -36.63
C ASP A 423 -21.90 1.38 -35.93
N PRO A 424 -21.56 1.37 -34.62
CA PRO A 424 -21.21 0.14 -33.89
C PRO A 424 -22.36 -0.88 -33.81
N TRP A 425 -23.61 -0.44 -34.00
CA TRP A 425 -24.80 -1.30 -33.98
C TRP A 425 -25.44 -1.43 -35.38
N GLY A 426 -24.77 -0.94 -36.43
CA GLY A 426 -25.26 -0.96 -37.82
C GLY A 426 -25.39 -2.36 -38.44
N GLY A 427 -24.85 -3.39 -37.76
CA GLY A 427 -24.85 -4.77 -38.22
C GLY A 427 -23.73 -5.09 -39.22
N PRO A 428 -23.67 -6.34 -39.71
CA PRO A 428 -22.51 -6.81 -40.45
C PRO A 428 -22.45 -6.24 -41.89
N SER A 429 -21.27 -5.95 -42.44
CA SER A 429 -19.94 -6.21 -41.89
C SER A 429 -19.38 -5.02 -41.09
N ILE A 430 -19.07 -5.22 -39.80
CA ILE A 430 -18.29 -4.26 -39.01
C ILE A 430 -16.83 -4.72 -38.99
N THR A 431 -15.90 -3.79 -39.20
CA THR A 431 -14.45 -4.01 -39.02
C THR A 431 -13.97 -3.17 -37.85
N TRP A 432 -13.80 -3.82 -36.69
CA TRP A 432 -13.33 -3.18 -35.47
C TRP A 432 -11.86 -2.79 -35.53
N THR A 433 -11.52 -1.68 -34.88
CA THR A 433 -10.15 -1.21 -34.68
C THR A 433 -9.84 -1.26 -33.18
N PHE A 434 -9.10 -2.28 -32.76
CA PHE A 434 -8.70 -2.46 -31.35
C PHE A 434 -7.59 -1.49 -30.97
N LYS A 435 -7.68 -0.92 -29.76
CA LYS A 435 -6.79 0.15 -29.26
C LYS A 435 -6.25 -0.17 -27.87
N ASP A 436 -5.25 0.58 -27.43
CA ASP A 436 -4.66 0.49 -26.09
C ASP A 436 -4.82 1.83 -25.36
N GLY A 437 -5.67 1.84 -24.33
CA GLY A 437 -6.06 3.01 -23.55
C GLY A 437 -4.97 3.53 -22.61
N SER A 438 -3.81 2.87 -22.53
CA SER A 438 -2.59 3.44 -21.92
C SER A 438 -1.78 4.29 -22.91
N VAL A 439 -1.92 4.04 -24.22
CA VAL A 439 -1.15 4.69 -25.30
C VAL A 439 -1.97 5.78 -26.01
N ILE A 440 -3.29 5.71 -25.94
CA ILE A 440 -4.24 6.73 -26.42
C ILE A 440 -5.16 7.18 -25.27
N PRO A 441 -5.89 8.31 -25.39
CA PRO A 441 -6.81 8.76 -24.35
C PRO A 441 -7.80 7.66 -23.92
N PRO A 442 -8.00 7.44 -22.60
CA PRO A 442 -7.68 8.37 -21.51
C PRO A 442 -6.23 8.36 -20.98
N PHE A 443 -5.36 7.44 -21.42
CA PHE A 443 -4.01 7.21 -20.87
C PHE A 443 -4.00 6.59 -19.45
N PHE A 444 -4.68 5.45 -19.30
CA PHE A 444 -4.62 4.62 -18.08
C PHE A 444 -3.18 4.19 -17.74
N ASP A 445 -2.83 4.12 -16.44
CA ASP A 445 -1.51 3.65 -16.01
C ASP A 445 -1.24 2.17 -16.37
N GLN A 446 -2.30 1.36 -16.42
CA GLN A 446 -2.24 -0.04 -16.84
C GLN A 446 -2.69 -0.23 -18.29
N GLN A 447 -2.02 -1.15 -19.01
CA GLN A 447 -2.44 -1.54 -20.35
C GLN A 447 -3.90 -2.00 -20.34
N THR A 448 -4.72 -1.30 -21.15
CA THR A 448 -6.16 -1.47 -21.19
C THR A 448 -6.58 -1.62 -22.64
N LEU A 449 -6.99 -2.81 -23.07
CA LEU A 449 -7.20 -3.13 -24.48
C LEU A 449 -8.68 -3.10 -24.86
N SER A 450 -9.03 -2.38 -25.93
CA SER A 450 -10.41 -2.36 -26.42
C SER A 450 -10.73 -3.65 -27.20
N HIS A 451 -11.93 -4.18 -27.01
CA HIS A 451 -12.40 -5.36 -27.73
C HIS A 451 -13.89 -5.32 -28.10
N MET A 452 -14.23 -6.06 -29.15
CA MET A 452 -15.59 -6.29 -29.65
C MET A 452 -15.62 -7.62 -30.42
N PRO A 453 -16.66 -8.46 -30.24
CA PRO A 453 -16.87 -9.68 -31.03
C PRO A 453 -16.92 -9.43 -32.54
N ALA A 454 -16.45 -10.37 -33.36
CA ALA A 454 -16.50 -10.23 -34.81
C ALA A 454 -17.95 -10.15 -35.33
N CYS A 455 -18.25 -9.15 -36.17
CA CYS A 455 -19.53 -8.99 -36.85
C CYS A 455 -19.36 -9.09 -38.39
N LEU A 456 -19.03 -10.30 -38.86
CA LEU A 456 -18.90 -10.65 -40.28
C LEU A 456 -20.26 -10.99 -40.91
N PRO A 457 -20.42 -10.85 -42.25
CA PRO A 457 -21.71 -10.97 -42.92
C PRO A 457 -22.17 -12.41 -43.08
N SER A 458 -23.16 -12.80 -42.28
CA SER A 458 -23.95 -14.01 -42.49
C SER A 458 -24.93 -13.87 -43.67
N GLY A 459 -25.35 -15.00 -44.25
CA GLY A 459 -26.42 -15.03 -45.26
C GLY A 459 -27.82 -14.64 -44.74
N SER A 460 -27.91 -14.27 -43.46
CA SER A 460 -29.13 -13.92 -42.72
C SER A 460 -29.10 -12.51 -42.12
N GLY A 461 -27.98 -11.78 -42.21
CA GLY A 461 -27.85 -10.41 -41.68
C GLY A 461 -27.50 -10.29 -40.19
N ILE A 462 -27.36 -11.40 -39.47
CA ILE A 462 -26.81 -11.46 -38.10
C ILE A 462 -25.28 -11.38 -38.10
N CYS A 463 -24.68 -10.83 -37.04
CA CYS A 463 -23.24 -10.88 -36.79
C CYS A 463 -22.77 -12.34 -36.65
N GLN A 464 -21.64 -12.70 -37.27
CA GLN A 464 -20.97 -14.00 -37.14
C GLN A 464 -19.43 -13.83 -37.21
N GLY A 465 -18.68 -14.83 -36.76
CA GLY A 465 -17.20 -14.87 -36.86
C GLY A 465 -16.56 -15.47 -35.62
N SER A 466 -16.97 -14.98 -34.45
CA SER A 466 -16.52 -15.43 -33.13
C SER A 466 -17.39 -16.57 -32.61
N GLY A 467 -16.76 -17.55 -31.97
CA GLY A 467 -17.43 -18.70 -31.35
C GLY A 467 -17.14 -18.79 -29.86
N THR A 468 -17.75 -19.75 -29.18
CA THR A 468 -17.61 -19.97 -27.73
C THR A 468 -16.45 -20.94 -27.45
N PHE A 469 -15.21 -20.52 -27.71
CA PHE A 469 -13.99 -21.31 -27.47
C PHE A 469 -13.56 -21.26 -25.98
N THR A 470 -14.47 -21.56 -25.05
CA THR A 470 -14.30 -21.41 -23.59
C THR A 470 -13.00 -21.99 -23.03
N HIS A 471 -12.49 -23.09 -23.59
CA HIS A 471 -11.21 -23.66 -23.16
C HIS A 471 -10.02 -22.71 -23.36
N ARG A 472 -10.03 -21.85 -24.39
CA ARG A 472 -8.98 -20.84 -24.63
C ARG A 472 -9.00 -19.73 -23.60
N GLY A 473 -10.18 -19.27 -23.19
CA GLY A 473 -10.32 -18.30 -22.10
C GLY A 473 -9.73 -18.83 -20.79
N PHE A 474 -9.97 -20.11 -20.48
CA PHE A 474 -9.40 -20.75 -19.29
C PHE A 474 -7.90 -21.07 -19.39
N GLU A 475 -7.40 -21.46 -20.58
CA GLU A 475 -5.95 -21.59 -20.83
C GLU A 475 -5.26 -20.24 -20.60
N LEU A 476 -5.79 -19.15 -21.19
CA LEU A 476 -5.25 -17.79 -21.04
C LEU A 476 -5.29 -17.28 -19.59
N VAL A 477 -6.40 -17.46 -18.87
CA VAL A 477 -6.49 -16.99 -17.47
C VAL A 477 -5.54 -17.76 -16.56
N PHE A 478 -5.33 -19.05 -16.80
CA PHE A 478 -4.36 -19.83 -16.03
C PHE A 478 -2.91 -19.40 -16.32
N ASP A 479 -2.56 -19.14 -17.59
CA ASP A 479 -1.24 -18.61 -17.94
C ASP A 479 -1.03 -17.19 -17.34
N ASN A 480 -2.03 -16.30 -17.42
CA ASN A 480 -1.98 -14.96 -16.81
C ASN A 480 -1.85 -15.01 -15.28
N LEU A 481 -2.55 -15.93 -14.62
CA LEU A 481 -2.45 -16.16 -13.18
C LEU A 481 -1.03 -16.56 -12.77
N LEU A 482 -0.41 -17.49 -13.51
CA LEU A 482 0.95 -17.94 -13.23
C LEU A 482 1.99 -16.83 -13.45
N ASP A 483 1.85 -16.05 -14.52
CA ASP A 483 2.74 -14.91 -14.79
C ASP A 483 2.59 -13.80 -13.73
N TYR A 484 1.36 -13.52 -13.28
CA TYR A 484 1.08 -12.55 -12.20
C TYR A 484 1.61 -13.03 -10.85
N GLN A 485 1.38 -14.29 -10.46
CA GLN A 485 1.93 -14.87 -9.22
C GLN A 485 3.46 -14.94 -9.22
N ALA A 486 4.09 -15.07 -10.40
CA ALA A 486 5.55 -15.06 -10.53
C ALA A 486 6.15 -13.64 -10.52
N ASN A 487 5.38 -12.61 -10.87
CA ASN A 487 5.83 -11.22 -11.03
C ASN A 487 4.74 -10.22 -10.58
N PRO A 488 4.30 -10.22 -9.31
CA PRO A 488 3.30 -9.27 -8.83
C PRO A 488 3.85 -7.83 -8.90
N PRO A 489 3.04 -6.81 -9.18
CA PRO A 489 3.49 -5.42 -9.19
C PRO A 489 3.98 -4.97 -7.81
N ASP A 490 5.05 -4.17 -7.73
CA ASP A 490 5.61 -3.69 -6.45
C ASP A 490 4.58 -2.90 -5.59
N LEU A 491 3.61 -2.24 -6.23
CA LEU A 491 2.50 -1.53 -5.58
C LEU A 491 1.40 -2.47 -5.04
N TYR A 492 1.30 -3.67 -5.63
CA TYR A 492 0.22 -4.64 -5.41
C TYR A 492 0.79 -6.04 -5.13
N PRO A 493 1.52 -6.21 -4.01
CA PRO A 493 2.14 -7.49 -3.66
C PRO A 493 1.11 -8.62 -3.52
N THR A 494 1.63 -9.84 -3.41
CA THR A 494 0.85 -11.06 -3.19
C THR A 494 1.63 -12.02 -2.32
N ASP A 495 0.94 -12.82 -1.51
CA ASP A 495 1.52 -13.80 -0.59
C ASP A 495 0.71 -15.12 -0.60
N ASP A 496 1.02 -16.03 0.33
CA ASP A 496 0.35 -17.33 0.49
C ASP A 496 -1.13 -17.21 0.96
N THR A 497 -1.62 -16.00 1.27
CA THR A 497 -3.01 -15.71 1.69
C THR A 497 -3.87 -15.09 0.58
N THR A 498 -3.26 -14.45 -0.44
CA THR A 498 -3.97 -13.81 -1.56
C THR A 498 -4.97 -14.77 -2.22
N GLN A 499 -6.27 -14.50 -2.08
CA GLN A 499 -7.32 -15.33 -2.68
C GLN A 499 -7.52 -14.98 -4.17
N TYR A 500 -7.47 -15.98 -5.05
CA TYR A 500 -7.75 -15.83 -6.49
C TYR A 500 -9.09 -16.48 -6.86
N LEU A 501 -9.92 -15.76 -7.62
CA LEU A 501 -11.25 -16.22 -8.08
C LEU A 501 -11.50 -15.89 -9.55
N ASN A 502 -12.35 -16.67 -10.20
CA ASN A 502 -12.78 -16.44 -11.59
C ASN A 502 -14.31 -16.36 -11.69
N VAL A 503 -14.83 -15.54 -12.61
CA VAL A 503 -16.26 -15.49 -12.99
C VAL A 503 -16.40 -15.64 -14.50
N LEU A 504 -16.93 -16.78 -14.95
CA LEU A 504 -17.28 -17.00 -16.36
C LEU A 504 -18.69 -16.44 -16.64
N ILE A 505 -18.81 -15.59 -17.68
CA ILE A 505 -20.09 -15.11 -18.22
C ILE A 505 -20.16 -15.59 -19.69
N THR A 506 -21.18 -16.38 -20.05
CA THR A 506 -21.31 -16.94 -21.41
C THR A 506 -22.77 -17.06 -21.87
N ASP A 507 -23.00 -16.79 -23.16
CA ASP A 507 -24.32 -16.87 -23.82
C ASP A 507 -24.53 -18.17 -24.63
N GLY A 508 -23.44 -18.92 -24.85
CA GLY A 508 -23.36 -19.98 -25.83
C GLY A 508 -23.17 -21.38 -25.27
N GLN A 509 -23.55 -22.38 -26.07
CA GLN A 509 -22.98 -23.71 -25.93
C GLN A 509 -21.58 -23.72 -26.56
N TYR A 510 -20.58 -24.23 -25.85
CA TYR A 510 -19.24 -24.44 -26.42
C TYR A 510 -19.20 -25.60 -27.45
N ASN A 511 -20.33 -26.29 -27.69
CA ASN A 511 -20.47 -27.38 -28.66
C ASN A 511 -20.06 -27.00 -30.08
N GLY A 512 -18.95 -27.56 -30.56
CA GLY A 512 -18.39 -27.31 -31.89
C GLY A 512 -17.17 -26.38 -31.89
N TYR A 513 -16.88 -25.76 -30.75
CA TYR A 513 -15.71 -24.89 -30.53
C TYR A 513 -14.76 -25.49 -29.47
N SER A 514 -15.32 -26.01 -28.39
CA SER A 514 -14.62 -26.77 -27.35
C SER A 514 -15.20 -28.17 -27.19
N THR A 515 -14.48 -29.07 -26.52
CA THR A 515 -15.01 -30.34 -26.02
C THR A 515 -15.02 -30.37 -24.49
N ASP A 516 -15.93 -31.16 -23.91
CA ASP A 516 -16.01 -31.37 -22.46
C ASP A 516 -14.65 -31.67 -21.82
N ALA A 517 -13.80 -32.48 -22.48
CA ALA A 517 -12.49 -32.85 -21.97
C ALA A 517 -11.47 -31.69 -21.94
N GLN A 518 -11.60 -30.69 -22.82
CA GLN A 518 -10.75 -29.48 -22.81
C GLN A 518 -11.21 -28.53 -21.71
N VAL A 519 -12.52 -28.24 -21.65
CA VAL A 519 -13.11 -27.33 -20.66
C VAL A 519 -12.93 -27.90 -19.24
N GLN A 520 -13.25 -29.18 -19.03
CA GLN A 520 -13.00 -29.87 -17.77
C GLN A 520 -11.52 -29.83 -17.39
N GLY A 521 -10.61 -30.09 -18.34
CA GLY A 521 -9.17 -30.10 -18.08
C GLY A 521 -8.67 -28.76 -17.54
N ALA A 522 -9.01 -27.65 -18.22
CA ALA A 522 -8.59 -26.32 -17.80
C ALA A 522 -9.23 -25.90 -16.46
N MET A 523 -10.54 -26.12 -16.28
CA MET A 523 -11.24 -25.77 -15.04
C MET A 523 -10.74 -26.56 -13.83
N GLN A 524 -10.45 -27.86 -13.98
CA GLN A 524 -9.92 -28.67 -12.89
C GLN A 524 -8.48 -28.30 -12.53
N VAL A 525 -7.64 -27.89 -13.48
CA VAL A 525 -6.28 -27.41 -13.19
C VAL A 525 -6.29 -26.13 -12.36
N MET A 526 -7.17 -25.16 -12.66
CA MET A 526 -7.33 -23.95 -11.84
C MET A 526 -7.88 -24.28 -10.44
N PHE A 527 -8.86 -25.17 -10.34
CA PHE A 527 -9.41 -25.58 -9.04
C PHE A 527 -8.39 -26.34 -8.17
N ASP A 528 -7.60 -27.23 -8.76
CA ASP A 528 -6.48 -27.92 -8.09
C ASP A 528 -5.35 -26.93 -7.69
N ALA A 529 -5.26 -25.78 -8.35
CA ALA A 529 -4.41 -24.64 -7.97
C ALA A 529 -5.05 -23.67 -6.96
N GLY A 530 -6.26 -23.98 -6.46
CA GLY A 530 -6.97 -23.21 -5.43
C GLY A 530 -7.97 -22.16 -5.94
N VAL A 531 -8.09 -21.97 -7.26
CA VAL A 531 -8.90 -20.90 -7.85
C VAL A 531 -10.33 -21.39 -8.12
N LYS A 532 -11.28 -20.93 -7.30
CA LYS A 532 -12.72 -21.21 -7.52
C LYS A 532 -13.22 -20.42 -8.74
N THR A 533 -13.90 -21.10 -9.65
CA THR A 533 -14.55 -20.49 -10.82
C THR A 533 -16.07 -20.57 -10.70
N TYR A 534 -16.73 -19.41 -10.60
CA TYR A 534 -18.18 -19.28 -10.72
C TYR A 534 -18.59 -19.21 -12.20
N VAL A 535 -19.83 -19.60 -12.51
CA VAL A 535 -20.36 -19.64 -13.88
C VAL A 535 -21.73 -18.99 -13.92
N ILE A 536 -21.88 -17.99 -14.79
CA ILE A 536 -23.13 -17.32 -15.11
C ILE A 536 -23.49 -17.64 -16.56
N GLY A 537 -24.62 -18.33 -16.74
CA GLY A 537 -25.29 -18.42 -18.03
C GLY A 537 -26.08 -17.14 -18.28
N PHE A 538 -25.80 -16.45 -19.38
CA PHE A 538 -26.37 -15.14 -19.68
C PHE A 538 -27.13 -15.11 -21.02
N GLY A 539 -28.42 -14.80 -21.01
CA GLY A 539 -29.24 -14.56 -22.20
C GLY A 539 -30.00 -15.76 -22.78
N ASP A 540 -30.78 -15.50 -23.83
CA ASP A 540 -31.90 -16.35 -24.28
C ASP A 540 -31.50 -17.64 -25.04
N GLY A 541 -30.21 -17.84 -25.35
CA GLY A 541 -29.69 -19.05 -25.98
C GLY A 541 -29.69 -20.30 -25.06
N LEU A 542 -29.79 -20.11 -23.75
CA LEU A 542 -29.38 -21.10 -22.75
C LEU A 542 -30.52 -21.98 -22.21
N ALA A 543 -31.77 -21.74 -22.60
CA ALA A 543 -32.94 -22.54 -22.18
C ALA A 543 -32.99 -23.97 -22.78
N THR A 544 -31.90 -24.47 -23.36
CA THR A 544 -31.79 -25.83 -23.93
C THR A 544 -31.24 -26.82 -22.91
N PRO A 545 -31.74 -28.08 -22.85
CA PRO A 545 -31.22 -29.09 -21.92
C PRO A 545 -29.71 -29.32 -22.04
N GLU A 546 -29.17 -29.21 -23.26
CA GLU A 546 -27.76 -29.34 -23.56
C GLU A 546 -26.93 -28.17 -23.01
N ALA A 547 -27.41 -26.91 -23.11
CA ALA A 547 -26.74 -25.75 -22.52
C ALA A 547 -26.77 -25.79 -20.99
N GLN A 548 -27.94 -26.06 -20.41
CA GLN A 548 -28.12 -26.20 -18.96
C GLN A 548 -27.21 -27.30 -18.37
N GLN A 549 -27.01 -28.41 -19.10
CA GLN A 549 -26.05 -29.45 -18.71
C GLN A 549 -24.59 -28.99 -18.83
N GLN A 550 -24.24 -28.16 -19.82
CA GLN A 550 -22.89 -27.60 -19.95
C GLN A 550 -22.57 -26.56 -18.87
N LEU A 551 -23.50 -25.67 -18.54
CA LEU A 551 -23.36 -24.72 -17.42
C LEU A 551 -23.19 -25.47 -16.09
N ALA A 552 -24.03 -26.48 -15.83
CA ALA A 552 -23.93 -27.32 -14.63
C ALA A 552 -22.62 -28.14 -14.58
N ASN A 553 -22.11 -28.60 -15.73
CA ASN A 553 -20.81 -29.25 -15.81
C ASN A 553 -19.68 -28.28 -15.45
N MET A 554 -19.67 -27.08 -16.06
CA MET A 554 -18.64 -26.07 -15.82
C MET A 554 -18.62 -25.60 -14.37
N ALA A 555 -19.76 -25.25 -13.78
CA ALA A 555 -19.84 -24.91 -12.35
C ALA A 555 -19.35 -26.05 -11.46
N GLY A 556 -19.70 -27.31 -11.80
CA GLY A 556 -19.22 -28.49 -11.10
C GLY A 556 -17.71 -28.74 -11.23
N TRP A 557 -17.10 -28.41 -12.37
CA TRP A 557 -15.65 -28.54 -12.59
C TRP A 557 -14.86 -27.43 -11.92
N GLY A 558 -15.33 -26.18 -11.99
CA GLY A 558 -14.66 -24.99 -11.44
C GLY A 558 -14.77 -24.81 -9.92
N SER A 559 -15.62 -25.58 -9.24
CA SER A 559 -15.84 -25.52 -7.79
C SER A 559 -15.60 -26.84 -7.05
N GLY A 560 -15.12 -27.87 -7.75
CA GLY A 560 -15.06 -29.24 -7.20
C GLY A 560 -16.43 -29.85 -6.88
N GLY A 561 -17.52 -29.28 -7.43
CA GLY A 561 -18.90 -29.72 -7.23
C GLY A 561 -19.60 -29.09 -6.03
N GLN A 562 -19.13 -27.93 -5.56
CA GLN A 562 -19.77 -27.18 -4.46
C GLN A 562 -20.78 -26.14 -4.97
N GLU A 563 -20.49 -25.46 -6.08
CA GLU A 563 -21.38 -24.43 -6.65
C GLU A 563 -22.33 -24.98 -7.71
N ALA A 564 -23.45 -24.28 -7.87
CA ALA A 564 -24.27 -24.31 -9.08
C ALA A 564 -23.85 -23.19 -10.05
N PHE A 565 -24.40 -23.20 -11.27
CA PHE A 565 -24.34 -22.04 -12.15
C PHE A 565 -25.46 -21.06 -11.80
N PHE A 566 -25.24 -19.77 -12.09
CA PHE A 566 -26.28 -18.74 -12.08
C PHE A 566 -26.91 -18.63 -13.47
N ASP A 567 -28.20 -18.32 -13.54
CA ASP A 567 -29.00 -18.25 -14.77
C ASP A 567 -29.59 -16.84 -14.84
N ALA A 568 -29.31 -16.07 -15.90
CA ALA A 568 -29.67 -14.66 -16.01
C ALA A 568 -30.16 -14.29 -17.42
N ASP A 569 -31.46 -14.02 -17.60
CA ASP A 569 -32.05 -13.64 -18.89
C ASP A 569 -31.75 -12.17 -19.27
N ASN A 570 -31.34 -11.34 -18.30
CA ASN A 570 -31.20 -9.89 -18.47
C ASN A 570 -30.21 -9.25 -17.48
N GLN A 571 -29.89 -7.97 -17.72
CA GLN A 571 -28.90 -7.18 -16.96
C GLN A 571 -29.12 -7.24 -15.45
N MET A 572 -30.35 -7.01 -14.96
CA MET A 572 -30.67 -7.00 -13.53
C MET A 572 -30.46 -8.36 -12.85
N GLU A 573 -30.60 -9.46 -13.60
CA GLU A 573 -30.31 -10.81 -13.10
C GLU A 573 -28.81 -11.14 -13.14
N LEU A 574 -28.05 -10.55 -14.08
CA LEU A 574 -26.59 -10.61 -14.10
C LEU A 574 -25.98 -9.81 -12.94
N GLU A 575 -26.46 -8.58 -12.69
CA GLU A 575 -26.11 -7.76 -11.53
C GLU A 575 -26.40 -8.51 -10.22
N ALA A 576 -27.57 -9.14 -10.10
CA ALA A 576 -27.92 -9.95 -8.92
C ALA A 576 -27.07 -11.23 -8.77
N ALA A 577 -26.65 -11.87 -9.87
CA ALA A 577 -25.75 -13.02 -9.84
C ALA A 577 -24.32 -12.62 -9.43
N LEU A 578 -23.82 -11.49 -9.95
CA LEU A 578 -22.53 -10.92 -9.56
C LEU A 578 -22.53 -10.55 -8.07
N ALA A 579 -23.55 -9.85 -7.57
CA ALA A 579 -23.68 -9.52 -6.16
C ALA A 579 -23.73 -10.77 -5.25
N ALA A 580 -24.43 -11.83 -5.69
CA ALA A 580 -24.45 -13.10 -4.96
C ALA A 580 -23.06 -13.78 -4.91
N ILE A 581 -22.27 -13.70 -5.98
CA ILE A 581 -20.89 -14.20 -6.02
C ILE A 581 -19.99 -13.40 -5.07
N ILE A 582 -20.07 -12.07 -5.10
CA ILE A 582 -19.30 -11.20 -4.19
C ILE A 582 -19.63 -11.52 -2.72
N SER A 583 -20.89 -11.84 -2.38
CA SER A 583 -21.28 -12.19 -1.01
C SER A 583 -20.72 -13.53 -0.47
N ASP A 584 -20.12 -14.39 -1.32
CA ASP A 584 -19.40 -15.61 -0.90
C ASP A 584 -17.88 -15.40 -0.78
N ILE A 585 -17.37 -14.20 -1.13
CA ILE A 585 -15.95 -13.86 -0.96
C ILE A 585 -15.71 -13.46 0.51
N SER A 586 -14.72 -14.08 1.13
CA SER A 586 -14.30 -13.77 2.50
C SER A 586 -13.37 -12.56 2.49
N PHE A 587 -13.94 -11.38 2.71
CA PHE A 587 -13.17 -10.16 2.97
C PHE A 587 -12.77 -10.06 4.45
N ASP A 588 -11.57 -9.56 4.72
CA ASP A 588 -11.14 -9.23 6.07
C ASP A 588 -11.64 -7.80 6.43
N PRO A 589 -12.46 -7.62 7.48
CA PRO A 589 -13.02 -6.32 7.86
C PRO A 589 -12.01 -5.36 8.48
N CYS A 590 -10.76 -5.80 8.74
CA CYS A 590 -9.72 -5.02 9.40
C CYS A 590 -8.82 -4.28 8.39
N CYS A 591 -9.05 -4.47 7.09
CA CYS A 591 -8.08 -4.08 6.07
C CYS A 591 -8.12 -2.62 5.64
N ALA A 592 -6.95 -2.13 5.21
CA ALA A 592 -6.82 -0.90 4.45
C ALA A 592 -7.46 -1.11 3.08
N PHE A 593 -8.61 -0.46 2.87
CA PHE A 593 -9.40 -0.54 1.65
C PHE A 593 -8.91 0.50 0.63
N ASN A 594 -9.13 0.24 -0.66
CA ASN A 594 -8.96 1.28 -1.67
C ASN A 594 -10.01 2.40 -1.43
N ASP A 595 -9.78 3.57 -2.01
CA ASP A 595 -10.77 4.65 -2.03
C ASP A 595 -10.99 5.06 -3.49
N CYS A 596 -11.94 4.40 -4.15
CA CYS A 596 -12.30 4.68 -5.54
C CYS A 596 -13.36 5.81 -5.66
N SER A 597 -13.57 6.62 -4.60
CA SER A 597 -14.69 7.57 -4.54
C SER A 597 -14.50 8.89 -5.31
N GLU A 598 -13.31 9.13 -5.89
CA GLU A 598 -13.09 10.20 -6.86
C GLU A 598 -13.30 9.69 -8.30
N ASN A 599 -14.01 10.45 -9.14
CA ASN A 599 -14.28 10.12 -10.55
C ASN A 599 -13.87 11.29 -11.49
N PRO A 600 -13.13 11.06 -12.60
CA PRO A 600 -12.57 9.77 -13.03
C PRO A 600 -11.60 9.21 -11.98
N GLU A 601 -11.52 7.89 -11.92
CA GLU A 601 -10.71 7.18 -10.92
C GLU A 601 -9.27 7.73 -10.97
N PRO A 602 -8.66 8.14 -9.83
CA PRO A 602 -7.42 8.88 -9.86
C PRO A 602 -6.30 7.98 -10.39
N THR A 603 -5.85 8.28 -11.61
CA THR A 603 -4.60 7.73 -12.15
C THR A 603 -3.52 7.92 -11.11
N THR A 604 -2.74 6.87 -10.86
CA THR A 604 -1.78 6.70 -9.76
C THR A 604 -0.56 7.65 -9.79
N ASN A 605 -0.66 8.72 -10.57
CA ASN A 605 0.26 9.84 -10.66
C ASN A 605 -0.53 11.15 -10.45
N GLU A 606 -0.17 11.90 -9.41
CA GLU A 606 -0.85 13.11 -8.91
C GLU A 606 -1.17 14.20 -9.99
N PRO A 607 -2.17 15.07 -9.75
CA PRO A 607 -2.41 16.25 -10.58
C PRO A 607 -1.27 17.29 -10.47
N ASP A 608 -0.38 17.34 -11.49
CA ASP A 608 0.66 18.37 -11.60
C ASP A 608 0.05 19.79 -11.47
N PRO A 609 0.46 20.63 -10.49
CA PRO A 609 -0.21 21.90 -10.13
C PRO A 609 -0.28 22.99 -11.22
N GLY A 610 -1.20 22.81 -12.16
CA GLY A 610 -1.81 23.86 -12.96
C GLY A 610 -1.19 24.07 -14.34
N MET A 611 -1.80 23.44 -15.37
CA MET A 611 -1.63 23.87 -16.76
C MET A 611 -2.34 25.22 -17.03
N SER A 612 -1.79 26.30 -16.48
CA SER A 612 -2.11 27.67 -16.87
C SER A 612 -0.80 28.38 -17.24
N THR A 613 -0.55 28.47 -18.55
CA THR A 613 0.68 29.02 -19.11
C THR A 613 0.87 30.48 -18.72
N PHE A 614 2.11 30.85 -18.34
CA PHE A 614 2.47 32.23 -18.01
C PHE A 614 2.29 33.18 -19.21
N THR A 615 1.18 33.91 -19.26
CA THR A 615 1.08 35.17 -20.02
C THR A 615 0.71 36.32 -19.08
N SER A 616 1.71 37.12 -18.71
CA SER A 616 1.57 38.18 -17.71
C SER A 616 0.99 39.49 -18.28
N SER A 617 -0.21 39.87 -17.85
CA SER A 617 -0.67 41.28 -17.93
C SER A 617 -1.62 41.64 -16.79
N SER A 618 -1.33 42.76 -16.12
CA SER A 618 -2.19 43.44 -15.13
C SER A 618 -3.60 43.74 -15.69
N SER A 619 -4.67 43.93 -14.91
CA SER A 619 -4.72 44.73 -13.67
C SER A 619 -6.04 44.61 -12.88
N SER A 620 -5.99 45.02 -11.59
CA SER A 620 -7.06 45.62 -10.78
C SER A 620 -8.38 44.87 -10.52
N SER A 621 -8.65 44.66 -9.23
CA SER A 621 -9.96 44.29 -8.65
C SER A 621 -11.11 45.24 -9.05
N GLY A 622 -12.32 44.70 -9.11
CA GLY A 622 -13.57 45.46 -9.18
C GLY A 622 -14.78 44.55 -8.91
N ASP A 623 -15.55 44.88 -7.88
CA ASP A 623 -16.67 44.05 -7.38
C ASP A 623 -17.93 44.16 -8.26
N GLY A 624 -18.78 43.12 -8.26
CA GLY A 624 -20.09 43.17 -8.94
C GLY A 624 -20.95 41.92 -8.71
N ASP A 625 -22.05 42.07 -7.97
CA ASP A 625 -23.04 41.00 -7.72
C ASP A 625 -23.81 40.59 -8.99
N GLY A 626 -24.25 39.33 -9.07
CA GLY A 626 -25.02 38.81 -10.22
C GLY A 626 -25.69 37.45 -9.93
N ASP A 627 -26.79 37.48 -9.18
CA ASP A 627 -27.64 36.32 -8.88
C ASP A 627 -28.58 35.95 -10.06
N THR A 628 -29.09 34.70 -10.07
CA THR A 628 -29.98 34.06 -11.07
C THR A 628 -29.36 33.79 -12.46
N GLY A 629 -29.67 32.70 -13.17
CA GLY A 629 -30.62 31.60 -12.92
C GLY A 629 -31.58 31.34 -14.10
N TRP A 630 -32.35 30.25 -14.04
CA TRP A 630 -33.47 29.85 -14.93
C TRP A 630 -33.15 29.20 -16.29
N ASP A 631 -33.30 27.87 -16.26
CA ASP A 631 -34.13 27.04 -17.13
C ASP A 631 -34.69 27.58 -18.46
N THR A 632 -34.43 26.78 -19.49
CA THR A 632 -35.26 26.48 -20.66
C THR A 632 -36.79 26.65 -20.45
N ASP A 633 -37.45 27.44 -21.31
CA ASP A 633 -38.59 26.92 -22.09
C ASP A 633 -39.07 27.84 -23.24
N GLY A 634 -39.71 27.22 -24.23
CA GLY A 634 -40.91 27.74 -24.91
C GLY A 634 -40.87 28.99 -25.82
N ASP A 635 -40.86 28.74 -27.14
CA ASP A 635 -41.34 29.64 -28.22
C ASP A 635 -40.62 31.01 -28.42
N GLY A 636 -40.76 31.74 -29.53
CA GLY A 636 -41.46 31.44 -30.78
C GLY A 636 -41.61 32.68 -31.66
N THR A 637 -41.34 32.56 -32.99
CA THR A 637 -41.40 33.66 -33.99
C THR A 637 -40.36 34.79 -33.76
N SER A 638 -39.93 35.59 -34.74
CA SER A 638 -39.98 35.57 -36.22
C SER A 638 -39.02 36.65 -36.73
N ASP A 639 -38.50 36.50 -37.96
CA ASP A 639 -38.02 37.62 -38.79
C ASP A 639 -36.76 38.37 -38.22
N SER A 640 -35.99 39.19 -38.95
CA SER A 640 -35.88 39.43 -40.40
C SER A 640 -34.57 40.20 -40.70
N TRP A 641 -33.67 39.61 -41.51
CA TRP A 641 -32.61 40.29 -42.30
C TRP A 641 -31.52 41.02 -41.45
N GLY A 642 -30.29 41.25 -41.91
CA GLY A 642 -29.60 40.87 -43.15
C GLY A 642 -28.39 41.80 -43.39
N THR A 643 -27.47 41.41 -44.29
CA THR A 643 -26.29 42.18 -44.83
C THR A 643 -25.26 42.68 -43.79
N ALA A 644 -23.98 42.30 -43.80
CA ALA A 644 -22.94 42.18 -44.85
C ALA A 644 -22.12 43.45 -45.09
N ASP A 645 -20.85 43.24 -45.47
CA ASP A 645 -19.82 44.19 -45.93
C ASP A 645 -19.31 45.22 -44.89
N GLY A 646 -18.05 45.68 -44.94
CA GLY A 646 -16.94 45.33 -45.85
C GLY A 646 -15.72 46.26 -45.67
N ASP A 647 -14.74 46.10 -46.58
CA ASP A 647 -13.47 46.84 -46.71
C ASP A 647 -12.48 46.82 -45.52
N SER A 648 -11.16 46.59 -45.65
CA SER A 648 -10.14 46.73 -46.71
C SER A 648 -9.33 48.04 -46.72
N THR A 649 -8.00 47.88 -46.58
CA THR A 649 -6.83 48.60 -47.18
C THR A 649 -5.62 48.37 -46.26
N THR A 650 -4.52 47.75 -46.69
CA THR A 650 -3.45 48.19 -47.62
C THR A 650 -2.61 49.34 -47.06
N TRP A 651 -1.27 49.21 -47.09
CA TRP A 651 -0.26 50.13 -47.68
C TRP A 651 1.17 49.76 -47.21
N ASP A 652 2.12 49.75 -48.14
CA ASP A 652 3.53 49.33 -47.99
C ASP A 652 4.45 50.43 -47.41
N THR A 653 5.72 50.12 -47.14
CA THR A 653 6.94 50.88 -47.59
C THR A 653 8.24 50.20 -47.11
N ASP A 654 9.26 50.12 -47.98
CA ASP A 654 10.63 49.62 -47.71
C ASP A 654 11.66 50.71 -47.27
N GLY A 655 12.82 50.29 -46.71
CA GLY A 655 14.02 51.11 -46.43
C GLY A 655 14.80 50.59 -45.20
N ASP A 656 16.03 50.06 -45.30
CA ASP A 656 17.36 50.72 -45.41
C ASP A 656 17.86 51.44 -44.13
N GLY A 657 19.14 51.35 -43.69
CA GLY A 657 20.26 50.49 -44.10
C GLY A 657 21.56 50.69 -43.29
N THR A 658 22.48 49.72 -43.35
CA THR A 658 23.95 49.76 -43.05
C THR A 658 24.50 50.25 -41.70
N SER A 659 25.22 49.37 -40.97
CA SER A 659 26.65 49.51 -40.55
C SER A 659 27.03 48.56 -39.39
N ASP A 660 28.30 48.26 -39.07
CA ASP A 660 29.50 47.80 -39.82
C ASP A 660 30.59 47.39 -38.76
N SER A 661 31.66 46.69 -39.16
CA SER A 661 32.67 45.97 -38.34
C SER A 661 32.11 44.75 -37.59
N GLY A 662 32.78 43.59 -37.52
CA GLY A 662 34.19 43.22 -37.78
C GLY A 662 34.74 42.54 -36.51
N TRP A 663 35.51 41.44 -36.52
CA TRP A 663 36.53 40.97 -37.47
C TRP A 663 36.42 39.46 -37.78
N ASP A 664 37.11 39.02 -38.84
CA ASP A 664 37.33 37.61 -39.24
C ASP A 664 38.22 36.84 -38.23
N THR A 665 38.39 35.51 -38.25
CA THR A 665 39.00 34.71 -39.35
C THR A 665 38.74 33.20 -39.22
N ASP A 666 38.84 32.50 -40.35
CA ASP A 666 38.95 31.03 -40.57
C ASP A 666 40.18 30.40 -39.87
N GLY A 667 40.46 29.09 -39.88
CA GLY A 667 39.91 27.89 -40.56
C GLY A 667 40.39 26.61 -39.81
N ASP A 668 39.86 25.39 -40.07
CA ASP A 668 40.22 24.42 -41.14
C ASP A 668 41.43 23.48 -40.85
N GLY A 669 41.42 22.27 -41.44
CA GLY A 669 42.38 21.15 -41.18
C GLY A 669 42.03 20.27 -39.96
N THR A 670 41.91 18.92 -39.96
CA THR A 670 42.43 17.75 -40.72
C THR A 670 43.82 17.22 -40.33
N SER A 671 43.94 15.87 -40.42
CA SER A 671 45.12 14.99 -40.39
C SER A 671 45.89 14.75 -39.07
N ASP A 672 45.77 13.51 -38.59
CA ASP A 672 46.84 12.49 -38.49
C ASP A 672 48.21 12.85 -37.86
N GLY A 673 48.53 12.23 -36.71
CA GLY A 673 49.54 11.16 -36.72
C GLY A 673 50.90 11.30 -35.99
N TRP A 674 51.27 10.20 -35.32
CA TRP A 674 52.62 9.63 -35.04
C TRP A 674 53.56 10.24 -33.96
N ASP A 675 54.06 9.29 -33.15
CA ASP A 675 55.36 9.13 -32.44
C ASP A 675 55.96 10.19 -31.49
N SER A 676 56.31 9.70 -30.29
CA SER A 676 57.67 9.77 -29.72
C SER A 676 57.86 8.68 -28.64
N ASP A 677 58.86 7.81 -28.81
CA ASP A 677 59.22 6.72 -27.87
C ASP A 677 60.14 7.17 -26.70
N ASP A 678 60.17 6.36 -25.64
CA ASP A 678 61.37 5.88 -24.89
C ASP A 678 60.98 5.42 -23.46
N GLN A 679 61.60 4.41 -22.80
CA GLN A 679 62.27 3.16 -23.19
C GLN A 679 62.49 2.32 -21.89
N ASP A 680 63.19 1.17 -21.95
CA ASP A 680 63.57 0.26 -20.84
C ASP A 680 62.43 -0.48 -20.08
N GLY A 681 62.44 -1.82 -19.91
CA GLY A 681 63.31 -2.85 -20.49
C GLY A 681 63.15 -4.27 -19.87
N ASP A 682 63.47 -5.31 -20.66
CA ASP A 682 64.01 -6.67 -20.36
C ASP A 682 63.48 -7.47 -19.11
N SER A 683 63.13 -8.77 -19.14
CA SER A 683 63.42 -9.93 -20.02
C SER A 683 62.27 -10.98 -19.90
N GLY A 684 62.04 -11.91 -20.85
CA GLY A 684 62.65 -13.27 -20.94
C GLY A 684 62.01 -14.29 -19.97
N TRP A 685 61.57 -15.50 -20.32
CA TRP A 685 62.19 -16.55 -21.17
C TRP A 685 61.15 -17.54 -21.78
N ASP A 686 61.54 -18.30 -22.81
CA ASP A 686 60.71 -19.22 -23.62
C ASP A 686 60.48 -20.65 -23.07
N SER A 687 59.38 -21.30 -23.50
CA SER A 687 59.26 -22.65 -24.13
C SER A 687 57.76 -23.01 -24.29
N ALA A 688 57.18 -23.38 -25.45
CA ALA A 688 57.50 -24.47 -26.41
C ALA A 688 57.21 -25.88 -25.82
N ASP A 689 56.56 -26.85 -26.50
CA ASP A 689 56.05 -26.94 -27.89
C ASP A 689 54.93 -28.02 -28.01
N ASP A 690 54.64 -28.51 -29.23
CA ASP A 690 53.92 -29.75 -29.63
C ASP A 690 52.38 -29.73 -29.85
N GLY A 691 51.98 -29.85 -31.14
CA GLY A 691 50.74 -30.50 -31.63
C GLY A 691 51.06 -31.90 -32.22
N PRO A 692 50.42 -32.39 -33.31
CA PRO A 692 49.27 -31.85 -34.06
C PRO A 692 48.22 -32.92 -34.54
N ASP A 693 47.28 -32.49 -35.40
CA ASP A 693 46.54 -33.21 -36.49
C ASP A 693 45.69 -34.50 -36.25
N GLY A 694 44.55 -34.61 -36.99
CA GLY A 694 43.90 -35.91 -37.28
C GLY A 694 42.41 -35.89 -37.69
N ASP A 695 42.08 -35.77 -38.99
CA ASP A 695 40.72 -35.94 -39.55
C ASP A 695 40.28 -37.42 -39.71
N GLY A 696 38.96 -37.69 -39.73
CA GLY A 696 38.42 -38.89 -40.43
C GLY A 696 37.05 -39.45 -39.99
N GLY A 697 36.06 -39.41 -40.89
CA GLY A 697 34.97 -40.41 -40.99
C GLY A 697 35.18 -41.33 -42.22
N PRO A 698 34.17 -42.08 -42.74
CA PRO A 698 32.75 -42.17 -42.36
C PRO A 698 32.26 -43.66 -42.26
N ASP A 699 31.02 -43.94 -42.72
CA ASP A 699 30.32 -45.23 -42.90
C ASP A 699 29.83 -45.99 -41.64
N GLY A 700 28.64 -46.63 -41.64
CA GLY A 700 27.56 -46.63 -42.64
C GLY A 700 26.44 -47.68 -42.40
N GLY A 701 25.30 -47.54 -43.09
CA GLY A 701 24.17 -48.50 -43.14
C GLY A 701 22.86 -47.95 -42.54
N THR A 702 21.74 -47.71 -43.25
CA THR A 702 20.87 -48.53 -44.14
C THR A 702 20.14 -49.70 -43.43
N ALA A 703 18.82 -49.90 -43.53
CA ALA A 703 17.72 -49.18 -44.18
C ALA A 703 16.42 -49.41 -43.35
N GLY A 704 15.40 -48.54 -43.36
CA GLY A 704 14.30 -48.51 -44.37
C GLY A 704 13.09 -49.37 -43.89
N ASP A 705 11.84 -49.20 -44.32
CA ASP A 705 11.16 -48.14 -45.07
C ASP A 705 9.62 -48.39 -45.01
N GLU A 706 8.80 -47.44 -45.46
CA GLU A 706 7.35 -47.58 -45.83
C GLU A 706 6.26 -48.05 -44.82
N SER A 707 5.46 -47.07 -44.36
CA SER A 707 3.96 -47.07 -44.34
C SER A 707 3.15 -47.85 -43.27
N GLY A 708 1.93 -47.37 -42.94
CA GLY A 708 0.91 -48.21 -42.24
C GLY A 708 -0.07 -47.57 -41.24
N THR A 709 -0.76 -46.49 -41.60
CA THR A 709 -2.01 -45.91 -41.02
C THR A 709 -2.73 -46.58 -39.82
N ALA A 710 -3.01 -45.76 -38.79
CA ALA A 710 -4.08 -45.85 -37.75
C ALA A 710 -3.99 -46.86 -36.58
N GLY A 711 -4.19 -46.35 -35.36
CA GLY A 711 -4.45 -47.13 -34.13
C GLY A 711 -4.43 -46.25 -32.86
N PHE A 712 -5.54 -46.21 -32.11
CA PHE A 712 -5.63 -45.51 -30.81
C PHE A 712 -4.91 -46.28 -29.68
N GLY A 713 -4.40 -45.58 -28.67
CA GLY A 713 -3.96 -46.18 -27.40
C GLY A 713 -3.27 -45.20 -26.45
N PHE A 714 -3.95 -44.81 -25.38
CA PHE A 714 -3.34 -44.07 -24.25
C PHE A 714 -2.45 -45.00 -23.41
N GLY A 715 -1.40 -44.44 -22.79
CA GLY A 715 -0.54 -45.13 -21.82
C GLY A 715 0.30 -44.12 -21.02
N ASN A 716 0.26 -44.23 -19.69
CA ASN A 716 0.84 -43.26 -18.76
C ASN A 716 2.31 -43.56 -18.38
N ASP A 717 2.84 -42.72 -17.48
CA ASP A 717 3.91 -42.97 -16.50
C ASP A 717 5.35 -42.50 -16.83
N ALA A 718 5.59 -41.19 -16.64
CA ALA A 718 6.75 -40.64 -15.90
C ALA A 718 6.58 -39.10 -15.69
N GLY A 719 6.71 -38.52 -14.49
CA GLY A 719 6.78 -39.13 -13.15
C GLY A 719 7.26 -38.14 -12.07
N LEU A 720 6.36 -37.66 -11.21
CA LEU A 720 6.68 -36.87 -10.00
C LEU A 720 6.70 -37.78 -8.76
N ASN A 721 7.59 -37.52 -7.78
CA ASN A 721 7.82 -38.48 -6.69
C ASN A 721 8.22 -37.89 -5.32
N GLY A 722 7.22 -37.35 -4.62
CA GLY A 722 7.20 -37.22 -3.15
C GLY A 722 7.75 -35.91 -2.56
N ARG A 723 7.50 -35.62 -1.27
CA ARG A 723 6.88 -36.49 -0.24
C ARG A 723 5.99 -35.74 0.75
N GLY A 724 4.70 -36.04 0.76
CA GLY A 724 3.86 -35.88 1.95
C GLY A 724 3.94 -37.13 2.85
N CYS A 725 3.91 -36.95 4.18
CA CYS A 725 3.78 -38.05 5.13
C CYS A 725 2.37 -38.06 5.75
N ASN A 726 1.80 -39.26 5.93
CA ASN A 726 0.36 -39.46 6.03
C ASN A 726 -0.06 -40.03 7.40
N CYS A 727 -1.19 -39.55 7.92
CA CYS A 727 -1.83 -40.05 9.15
C CYS A 727 -2.89 -41.10 8.84
N ALA A 728 -2.60 -42.38 9.09
CA ALA A 728 -3.57 -43.47 8.97
C ALA A 728 -3.51 -44.43 10.17
N VAL A 729 -4.67 -44.76 10.73
CA VAL A 729 -4.81 -45.61 11.94
C VAL A 729 -5.53 -46.92 11.57
N SER A 730 -4.97 -48.09 11.94
CA SER A 730 -5.73 -49.29 12.36
C SER A 730 -4.86 -50.53 12.66
N GLY A 731 -5.24 -51.30 13.69
CA GLY A 731 -5.28 -52.77 13.59
C GLY A 731 -4.26 -53.64 14.36
N ASP A 732 -4.65 -54.05 15.58
CA ASP A 732 -4.26 -55.29 16.31
C ASP A 732 -2.77 -55.62 16.62
N GLY A 733 -2.52 -56.42 17.67
CA GLY A 733 -1.17 -57.00 17.89
C GLY A 733 -0.82 -57.70 19.21
N SER A 734 -1.46 -57.38 20.35
CA SER A 734 -1.30 -58.06 21.68
C SER A 734 0.10 -58.13 22.36
N SER A 735 0.21 -57.65 23.61
CA SER A 735 0.33 -58.50 24.82
C SER A 735 1.01 -57.85 26.06
N ASN A 736 0.51 -58.21 27.26
CA ASN A 736 1.23 -58.38 28.54
C ASN A 736 2.24 -57.32 29.05
N GLN A 737 1.79 -56.38 29.92
CA GLN A 737 2.00 -56.43 31.39
C GLN A 737 1.59 -55.12 32.12
N GLY A 738 0.94 -55.26 33.30
CA GLY A 738 0.94 -54.25 34.39
C GLY A 738 1.84 -54.72 35.55
N PRO A 739 1.89 -54.10 36.76
CA PRO A 739 0.94 -53.14 37.39
C PRO A 739 1.42 -51.66 37.30
N TRP A 740 0.89 -50.61 37.96
CA TRP A 740 0.29 -50.45 39.32
C TRP A 740 -0.78 -49.32 39.38
N ALA A 741 -1.62 -49.33 40.45
CA ALA A 741 -2.52 -48.26 40.90
C ALA A 741 -2.43 -48.14 42.45
N PRO A 742 -2.76 -47.01 43.14
CA PRO A 742 -4.14 -46.49 43.40
C PRO A 742 -4.22 -44.91 43.43
N LEU A 743 -5.24 -44.13 43.84
CA LEU A 743 -6.64 -44.27 44.36
C LEU A 743 -7.64 -43.59 43.35
N ALA A 744 -8.97 -43.36 43.50
CA ALA A 744 -9.98 -43.17 44.57
C ALA A 744 -10.07 -41.74 45.21
N LEU A 745 -11.24 -41.14 45.54
CA LEU A 745 -12.68 -41.57 45.51
C LEU A 745 -13.67 -40.36 45.67
N LEU A 746 -15.01 -40.60 45.53
CA LEU A 746 -16.24 -39.76 45.74
C LEU A 746 -16.91 -39.25 44.42
N GLY A 747 -18.23 -39.31 44.13
CA GLY A 747 -19.45 -39.88 44.79
C GLY A 747 -20.41 -38.79 45.35
N PHE A 748 -21.73 -38.68 45.10
CA PHE A 748 -22.84 -39.49 44.49
C PHE A 748 -23.73 -38.59 43.57
N GLY A 749 -24.89 -38.92 42.96
CA GLY A 749 -25.87 -40.05 42.96
C GLY A 749 -26.54 -40.21 41.55
N LEU A 750 -27.68 -40.88 41.25
CA LEU A 750 -28.90 -41.37 41.93
C LEU A 750 -29.96 -40.30 42.26
N LEU A 751 -31.26 -40.33 41.86
CA LEU A 751 -32.17 -41.21 41.06
C LEU A 751 -33.40 -40.35 40.56
N GLY A 752 -34.33 -40.76 39.67
CA GLY A 752 -34.49 -41.95 38.81
C GLY A 752 -35.97 -42.37 38.55
N LEU A 753 -36.34 -42.68 37.29
CA LEU A 753 -37.61 -43.32 36.78
C LEU A 753 -38.97 -42.57 36.91
N SER A 754 -39.75 -42.45 35.80
CA SER A 754 -41.09 -43.10 35.62
C SER A 754 -41.98 -42.61 34.42
N SER A 755 -42.23 -43.52 33.47
CA SER A 755 -43.50 -43.82 32.78
C SER A 755 -44.42 -42.75 32.08
N THR A 756 -44.45 -42.85 30.74
CA THR A 756 -45.66 -43.05 29.86
C THR A 756 -46.71 -41.96 29.56
N LEU A 757 -47.06 -41.88 28.26
CA LEU A 757 -48.29 -41.33 27.61
C LEU A 757 -48.40 -39.78 27.60
N ARG A 758 -48.99 -39.13 26.59
CA ARG A 758 -49.89 -39.60 25.51
C ARG A 758 -49.71 -38.80 24.20
N ARG A 759 -50.28 -39.29 23.10
CA ARG A 759 -50.35 -38.62 21.77
C ARG A 759 -51.24 -37.37 21.75
N ARG A 760 -50.92 -36.48 20.80
CA ARG A 760 -51.69 -35.34 20.27
C ARG A 760 -51.79 -34.12 21.19
N GLU A 761 -51.85 -32.91 20.63
CA GLU A 761 -51.92 -32.59 19.17
C GLU A 761 -50.55 -32.61 18.47
#